data_AF-A0A7K3LUF0-F1
#
_entry.id   AF-A0A7K3LUF0-F1
#
_cell.length_a   1.000
_cell.length_b   1.000
_cell.length_c   1.000
_cell.angle_alpha   90.00
_cell.angle_beta   90.00
_cell.angle_gamma   90.00
#
_symmetry.space_group_name_H-M   'P 1'
#
loop_
_entity.id
_entity.type
_entity.pdbx_description
1 polymer ?
#
loop_
_entity_poly.entity_id
_entity_poly.type
_entity_poly.pdbx_seq_one_letter_code
_entity_poly.pdbx_strand_id
1 'polypeptide(L)'
;MVETVSTPPHRSDVPAQPYDYAITIADCNSISRADITLRREALNIKYGPNGIGKSTIARALVLNTRGQDALHELLPFKYRQRGGKEAPTVVGADEIKSVLVFDEHYVSQFVFQPDEVIKNSFEIFIRTPEYQAGNEELEEIFEDLKKVFLENKALDDVIAGFTELRNAFTITKSGAIAKTSKGFKALGVGGKLSKIPKPLLGFQSFLDSDDPAGWLSWQAKGKNYLQLSDNCPFCSVPNVDKKTAVHVSETYESAAVKNMSALRLVIDRLAGFFVPERLDQLRKITTSLEELSREQDQFLANLRGQVETLLDKFTALKGLSFVSLRDEPDVDKALRSLKIELDLLDALNSEGTRGVVEDMNARLDDVAERITDIKRRVGIQKSQVAKSIERNQGEINEYLRSAGYKYAVRIEPKGDSYRMILEHKDAPGHLEAAGSHLSFGERNAFALVLFMHQVRRDSPDLVVLDDPVSSFDKTKKFAILHKLFHGKQSLRGFTTLLLTHDIEPAIDIIRTATSGQFRAATPAVHFLQSREGQVEEKPIRPADIMTFSQICDENTDSSADPIIKCIYLRRRYEVHGDRGPEYDVLSSLLHVRDEPSAKGENGEFNALGKEEREHAIAKIEKIIPGFDYEALLAELKDREVLKAKFQETNVGYEKVQIFRIALELDPEASIADVAFKKFVNETYHIENEYVMQLNPREFDSVPEHVIQACAELLS
;
A
#
# COMPACT_ATOMS: atom_id res chain seq x y z
N MET A 1 7.37 12.07 -75.35
CA MET A 1 7.34 10.60 -75.14
C MET A 1 8.44 10.24 -74.16
N VAL A 2 8.12 10.19 -72.87
CA VAL A 2 8.70 9.26 -71.89
C VAL A 2 7.60 9.07 -70.84
N GLU A 3 7.05 7.85 -70.79
CA GLU A 3 6.04 7.43 -69.83
C GLU A 3 6.67 7.29 -68.44
N THR A 4 6.09 7.96 -67.45
CA THR A 4 6.38 7.73 -66.03
C THR A 4 5.43 6.66 -65.52
N VAL A 5 5.99 5.47 -65.28
CA VAL A 5 5.32 4.35 -64.59
C VAL A 5 5.17 4.71 -63.11
N SER A 6 3.94 4.93 -62.66
CA SER A 6 3.60 5.09 -61.25
C SER A 6 3.52 3.72 -60.57
N THR A 7 4.50 3.43 -59.71
CA THR A 7 4.42 2.35 -58.71
C THR A 7 3.41 2.70 -57.61
N PRO A 8 2.57 1.74 -57.15
CA PRO A 8 1.61 1.98 -56.07
C PRO A 8 2.31 2.16 -54.72
N PRO A 9 1.74 2.93 -53.78
CA PRO A 9 2.34 3.14 -52.48
C PRO A 9 2.32 1.85 -51.66
N HIS A 10 3.49 1.52 -51.09
CA HIS A 10 3.70 0.43 -50.15
C HIS A 10 2.67 0.48 -49.00
N ARG A 11 2.03 -0.67 -48.74
CA ARG A 11 1.36 -0.98 -47.48
C ARG A 11 2.32 -0.72 -46.32
N SER A 12 2.07 0.31 -45.53
CA SER A 12 2.76 0.52 -44.26
C SER A 12 2.07 -0.33 -43.20
N ASP A 13 2.48 -1.58 -43.07
CA ASP A 13 2.33 -2.32 -41.83
C ASP A 13 3.23 -1.65 -40.80
N VAL A 14 2.67 -1.24 -39.66
CA VAL A 14 3.47 -0.78 -38.53
C VAL A 14 4.17 -2.05 -37.99
N PRO A 15 5.49 -2.21 -38.15
CA PRO A 15 6.17 -3.39 -37.65
C PRO A 15 6.12 -3.38 -36.12
N ALA A 16 5.92 -4.55 -35.51
CA ALA A 16 6.19 -4.74 -34.09
C ALA A 16 7.58 -4.18 -33.76
N GLN A 17 7.69 -3.31 -32.75
CA GLN A 17 9.01 -2.86 -32.32
C GLN A 17 9.70 -4.03 -31.60
N PRO A 18 11.04 -4.16 -31.66
CA PRO A 18 11.77 -5.31 -31.11
C PRO A 18 11.69 -5.49 -29.59
N TYR A 19 10.85 -4.71 -28.90
CA TYR A 19 10.66 -4.70 -27.44
C TYR A 19 9.23 -4.99 -27.00
N ASP A 20 8.28 -5.26 -27.90
CA ASP A 20 6.89 -5.58 -27.52
C ASP A 20 6.79 -7.00 -26.94
N TYR A 21 5.89 -7.23 -25.97
CA TYR A 21 5.58 -8.57 -25.49
C TYR A 21 4.66 -9.27 -26.51
N ALA A 22 5.10 -10.40 -27.06
CA ALA A 22 4.25 -11.31 -27.84
C ALA A 22 3.80 -12.45 -26.93
N ILE A 23 2.52 -12.47 -26.59
CA ILE A 23 1.96 -13.35 -25.56
C ILE A 23 0.99 -14.33 -26.19
N THR A 24 1.21 -15.62 -25.92
CA THR A 24 0.27 -16.69 -26.27
C THR A 24 -0.38 -17.23 -25.00
N ILE A 25 -1.72 -17.20 -24.93
CA ILE A 25 -2.52 -17.78 -23.86
C ILE A 25 -3.28 -18.97 -24.44
N ALA A 26 -3.08 -20.16 -23.89
CA ALA A 26 -3.75 -21.37 -24.40
C ALA A 26 -4.50 -22.11 -23.29
N ASP A 27 -5.64 -22.69 -23.66
CA ASP A 27 -6.49 -23.51 -22.80
C ASP A 27 -6.86 -22.83 -21.47
N CYS A 28 -7.36 -21.59 -21.53
CA CYS A 28 -7.79 -20.79 -20.37
C CYS A 28 -9.29 -20.46 -20.48
N ASN A 29 -10.14 -21.00 -19.58
CA ASN A 29 -11.60 -20.84 -19.57
C ASN A 29 -12.24 -21.04 -20.96
N SER A 30 -12.71 -19.94 -21.58
CA SER A 30 -13.34 -19.89 -22.90
C SER A 30 -12.34 -19.74 -24.05
N ILE A 31 -11.07 -19.47 -23.75
CA ILE A 31 -9.99 -19.28 -24.72
C ILE A 31 -9.32 -20.63 -24.95
N SER A 32 -9.42 -21.14 -26.17
CA SER A 32 -8.60 -22.26 -26.64
C SER A 32 -7.18 -21.78 -26.94
N ARG A 33 -7.06 -20.64 -27.63
CA ARG A 33 -5.78 -19.96 -27.90
C ARG A 33 -6.00 -18.47 -28.13
N ALA A 34 -5.16 -17.62 -27.58
CA ALA A 34 -5.13 -16.18 -27.85
C ALA A 34 -3.69 -15.75 -28.11
N ASP A 35 -3.45 -15.11 -29.24
CA ASP A 35 -2.15 -14.52 -29.56
C ASP A 35 -2.31 -12.99 -29.52
N ILE A 36 -1.68 -12.34 -28.53
CA ILE A 36 -1.81 -10.90 -28.28
C ILE A 36 -0.46 -10.22 -28.13
N THR A 37 -0.42 -8.93 -28.44
CA THR A 37 0.78 -8.10 -28.32
C THR A 37 0.57 -7.00 -27.29
N LEU A 38 1.52 -6.80 -26.38
CA LEU A 38 1.55 -5.64 -25.46
C LEU A 38 2.80 -4.80 -25.72
N ARG A 39 2.58 -3.55 -26.13
CA ARG A 39 3.64 -2.54 -26.22
C ARG A 39 4.04 -2.08 -24.83
N ARG A 40 5.35 -2.15 -24.53
CA ARG A 40 5.90 -1.72 -23.25
C ARG A 40 5.74 -0.21 -23.06
N GLU A 41 5.56 0.20 -21.79
CA GLU A 41 5.46 1.61 -21.37
C GLU A 41 4.35 2.41 -22.09
N ALA A 42 3.36 1.70 -22.65
CA ALA A 42 2.31 2.26 -23.47
C ALA A 42 0.92 1.83 -23.00
N LEU A 43 -0.08 2.59 -23.44
CA LEU A 43 -1.50 2.24 -23.30
C LEU A 43 -1.91 1.27 -24.41
N ASN A 44 -2.13 0.01 -24.05
CA ASN A 44 -2.63 -1.05 -24.93
C ASN A 44 -4.14 -1.20 -24.75
N ILE A 45 -4.92 -0.76 -25.72
CA ILE A 45 -6.39 -0.88 -25.68
C ILE A 45 -6.78 -2.12 -26.49
N LYS A 46 -7.52 -3.03 -25.88
CA LYS A 46 -8.12 -4.17 -26.55
C LYS A 46 -9.65 -4.04 -26.47
N TYR A 47 -10.23 -3.70 -27.61
CA TYR A 47 -11.67 -3.52 -27.78
C TYR A 47 -12.28 -4.77 -28.41
N GLY A 48 -13.38 -5.27 -27.89
CA GLY A 48 -14.11 -6.36 -28.52
C GLY A 48 -15.41 -6.71 -27.79
N PRO A 49 -16.34 -7.44 -28.43
CA PRO A 49 -17.62 -7.77 -27.83
C PRO A 49 -17.50 -8.61 -26.55
N ASN A 50 -18.60 -8.67 -25.81
CA ASN A 50 -18.68 -9.47 -24.59
C ASN A 50 -18.63 -10.97 -24.90
N GLY A 51 -18.03 -11.74 -24.00
CA GLY A 51 -17.86 -13.19 -24.16
C GLY A 51 -16.57 -13.66 -24.85
N ILE A 52 -15.79 -12.76 -25.46
CA ILE A 52 -14.51 -13.12 -26.12
C ILE A 52 -13.42 -13.61 -25.15
N GLY A 53 -13.57 -13.33 -23.85
CA GLY A 53 -12.58 -13.75 -22.84
C GLY A 53 -11.62 -12.65 -22.40
N LYS A 54 -11.96 -11.36 -22.59
CA LYS A 54 -11.18 -10.20 -22.10
C LYS A 54 -10.72 -10.37 -20.64
N SER A 55 -11.65 -10.58 -19.71
CA SER A 55 -11.32 -10.80 -18.29
C SER A 55 -10.51 -12.08 -18.06
N THR A 56 -10.64 -13.09 -18.93
CA THR A 56 -9.79 -14.29 -18.89
C THR A 56 -8.34 -13.97 -19.28
N ILE A 57 -8.12 -13.11 -20.27
CA ILE A 57 -6.77 -12.60 -20.62
C ILE A 57 -6.16 -11.90 -19.40
N ALA A 58 -6.89 -10.97 -18.77
CA ALA A 58 -6.44 -10.28 -17.56
C ALA A 58 -6.04 -11.26 -16.45
N ARG A 59 -6.94 -12.21 -16.12
CA ARG A 59 -6.68 -13.21 -15.08
C ARG A 59 -5.52 -14.13 -15.40
N ALA A 60 -5.35 -14.53 -16.66
CA ALA A 60 -4.23 -15.37 -17.08
C ALA A 60 -2.90 -14.66 -16.84
N LEU A 61 -2.79 -13.38 -17.18
CA LEU A 61 -1.58 -12.59 -16.94
C LEU A 61 -1.28 -12.43 -15.44
N VAL A 62 -2.31 -12.20 -14.61
CA VAL A 62 -2.15 -12.14 -13.14
C VAL A 62 -1.68 -13.47 -12.58
N LEU A 63 -2.37 -14.56 -12.90
CA LEU A 63 -2.06 -15.89 -12.36
C LEU A 63 -0.69 -16.39 -12.84
N ASN A 64 -0.26 -16.02 -14.04
CA ASN A 64 1.08 -16.33 -14.55
C ASN A 64 2.19 -15.79 -13.63
N THR A 65 2.00 -14.62 -13.01
CA THR A 65 2.98 -14.07 -12.04
C THR A 65 3.12 -14.89 -10.77
N ARG A 66 2.11 -15.72 -10.46
CA ARG A 66 2.06 -16.57 -9.26
C ARG A 66 2.56 -17.99 -9.53
N GLY A 67 2.92 -18.30 -10.78
CA GLY A 67 3.44 -19.60 -11.20
C GLY A 67 2.38 -20.52 -11.82
N GLN A 68 2.86 -21.62 -12.40
CA GLN A 68 2.06 -22.50 -13.25
C GLN A 68 0.92 -23.22 -12.52
N ASP A 69 1.08 -23.52 -11.23
CA ASP A 69 0.02 -24.14 -10.42
C ASP A 69 -1.20 -23.22 -10.26
N ALA A 70 -0.98 -21.90 -10.19
CA ALA A 70 -2.06 -20.92 -10.06
C ALA A 70 -2.90 -20.80 -11.35
N LEU A 71 -2.29 -21.03 -12.53
CA LEU A 71 -2.99 -21.03 -13.82
C LEU A 71 -4.05 -22.14 -13.92
N HIS A 72 -3.94 -23.21 -13.13
CA HIS A 72 -4.93 -24.29 -13.09
C HIS A 72 -6.34 -23.81 -12.66
N GLU A 73 -6.46 -22.66 -11.98
CA GLU A 73 -7.75 -22.02 -11.73
C GLU A 73 -8.55 -21.72 -13.01
N LEU A 74 -7.86 -21.52 -14.13
CA LEU A 74 -8.44 -21.23 -15.44
C LEU A 74 -8.71 -22.48 -16.27
N LEU A 75 -8.62 -23.69 -15.70
CA LEU A 75 -8.86 -24.93 -16.44
C LEU A 75 -10.23 -24.93 -17.13
N PRO A 76 -10.28 -25.00 -18.48
CA PRO A 76 -11.51 -25.04 -19.25
C PRO A 76 -12.44 -26.16 -18.79
N PHE A 77 -13.74 -25.86 -18.71
CA PHE A 77 -14.74 -26.83 -18.26
C PHE A 77 -14.71 -28.14 -19.09
N LYS A 78 -14.41 -28.05 -20.39
CA LYS A 78 -14.28 -29.20 -21.31
C LYS A 78 -13.22 -30.23 -20.88
N TYR A 79 -12.22 -29.83 -20.11
CA TYR A 79 -11.11 -30.70 -19.69
C TYR A 79 -11.24 -31.23 -18.26
N ARG A 80 -12.17 -30.68 -17.45
CA ARG A 80 -12.34 -31.07 -16.04
C ARG A 80 -12.74 -32.54 -15.84
N GLN A 81 -13.44 -33.14 -16.80
CA GLN A 81 -13.86 -34.55 -16.74
C GLN A 81 -12.89 -35.53 -17.43
N ARG A 82 -11.89 -35.03 -18.19
CA ARG A 82 -10.99 -35.86 -19.01
C ARG A 82 -9.65 -36.20 -18.35
N GLY A 83 -9.48 -35.91 -17.06
CA GLY A 83 -8.27 -36.30 -16.32
C GLY A 83 -7.01 -35.49 -16.66
N GLY A 84 -7.15 -34.21 -17.05
CA GLY A 84 -6.08 -33.21 -16.91
C GLY A 84 -4.85 -33.35 -17.82
N LYS A 85 -4.99 -33.84 -19.06
CA LYS A 85 -3.86 -33.87 -20.01
C LYS A 85 -3.52 -32.50 -20.62
N GLU A 86 -4.49 -31.61 -20.71
CA GLU A 86 -4.34 -30.25 -21.24
C GLU A 86 -4.39 -29.28 -20.05
N ALA A 87 -3.38 -28.41 -19.95
CA ALA A 87 -3.21 -27.47 -18.86
C ALA A 87 -3.19 -26.04 -19.39
N PRO A 88 -3.79 -25.07 -18.66
CA PRO A 88 -3.71 -23.66 -19.04
C PRO A 88 -2.25 -23.19 -19.11
N THR A 89 -1.89 -22.44 -20.15
CA THR A 89 -0.53 -21.93 -20.34
C THR A 89 -0.53 -20.47 -20.80
N VAL A 90 0.52 -19.76 -20.39
CA VAL A 90 0.83 -18.40 -20.82
C VAL A 90 2.31 -18.37 -21.20
N VAL A 91 2.63 -17.97 -22.42
CA VAL A 91 4.00 -17.92 -22.96
C VAL A 91 4.29 -16.50 -23.44
N GLY A 92 5.53 -16.00 -23.24
CA GLY A 92 5.95 -14.68 -23.71
C GLY A 92 5.64 -13.52 -22.75
N ALA A 93 5.17 -13.85 -21.54
CA ALA A 93 4.92 -12.91 -20.44
C ALA A 93 5.91 -13.09 -19.27
N ASP A 94 7.06 -13.74 -19.51
CA ASP A 94 8.01 -14.15 -18.46
C ASP A 94 8.60 -12.98 -17.67
N GLU A 95 8.79 -11.82 -18.31
CA GLU A 95 9.34 -10.62 -17.68
C GLU A 95 8.31 -9.86 -16.81
N ILE A 96 7.02 -10.18 -16.93
CA ILE A 96 5.97 -9.56 -16.13
C ILE A 96 5.92 -10.29 -14.78
N LYS A 97 6.48 -9.69 -13.73
CA LYS A 97 6.56 -10.28 -12.39
C LYS A 97 5.48 -9.75 -11.45
N SER A 98 4.94 -8.58 -11.74
CA SER A 98 3.93 -7.91 -10.94
C SER A 98 2.82 -7.34 -11.82
N VAL A 99 1.57 -7.68 -11.48
CA VAL A 99 0.38 -7.18 -12.18
C VAL A 99 -0.57 -6.59 -11.15
N LEU A 100 -1.05 -5.37 -11.42
CA LEU A 100 -2.12 -4.76 -10.64
C LEU A 100 -3.36 -4.57 -11.51
N VAL A 101 -4.52 -5.02 -11.02
CA VAL A 101 -5.77 -5.07 -11.79
C VAL A 101 -6.84 -4.18 -11.15
N PHE A 102 -7.45 -3.35 -11.98
CA PHE A 102 -8.68 -2.63 -11.67
C PHE A 102 -9.86 -3.40 -12.27
N ASP A 103 -10.68 -3.98 -11.40
CA ASP A 103 -11.89 -4.72 -11.72
C ASP A 103 -12.97 -4.51 -10.62
N GLU A 104 -14.12 -5.18 -10.73
CA GLU A 104 -15.19 -5.12 -9.73
C GLU A 104 -14.72 -5.62 -8.34
N HIS A 105 -13.76 -6.54 -8.30
CA HIS A 105 -13.19 -7.04 -7.06
C HIS A 105 -12.40 -5.94 -6.33
N TYR A 106 -11.59 -5.17 -7.06
CA TYR A 106 -10.88 -4.02 -6.52
C TYR A 106 -11.85 -2.98 -5.95
N VAL A 107 -12.90 -2.64 -6.71
CA VAL A 107 -13.92 -1.65 -6.28
C VAL A 107 -14.66 -2.12 -5.00
N SER A 108 -14.98 -3.40 -4.89
CA SER A 108 -15.73 -3.94 -3.75
C SER A 108 -14.88 -4.10 -2.49
N GLN A 109 -13.61 -4.47 -2.60
CA GLN A 109 -12.74 -4.69 -1.44
C GLN A 109 -12.12 -3.41 -0.86
N PHE A 110 -11.73 -2.47 -1.71
CA PHE A 110 -10.82 -1.38 -1.30
C PHE A 110 -11.50 -0.07 -0.92
N VAL A 111 -12.77 0.13 -1.28
CA VAL A 111 -13.27 1.50 -1.44
C VAL A 111 -14.22 1.97 -0.33
N PHE A 112 -14.83 1.11 0.49
CA PHE A 112 -15.76 1.59 1.54
C PHE A 112 -15.82 0.68 2.76
N GLN A 113 -14.98 0.96 3.76
CA GLN A 113 -15.15 0.41 5.11
C GLN A 113 -15.94 1.40 5.98
N PRO A 114 -16.58 0.96 7.09
CA PRO A 114 -17.41 1.82 7.93
C PRO A 114 -16.67 3.08 8.44
N ASP A 115 -15.40 2.90 8.83
CA ASP A 115 -14.61 3.92 9.54
C ASP A 115 -13.56 4.62 8.67
N GLU A 116 -13.27 4.09 7.47
CA GLU A 116 -12.17 4.51 6.60
C GLU A 116 -12.53 4.26 5.13
N VAL A 117 -12.09 5.16 4.25
CA VAL A 117 -12.36 5.03 2.83
C VAL A 117 -11.50 3.94 2.17
N ILE A 118 -10.30 3.68 2.70
CA ILE A 118 -9.42 2.60 2.25
C ILE A 118 -8.74 1.95 3.44
N LYS A 119 -8.68 0.62 3.43
CA LYS A 119 -7.82 -0.16 4.33
C LYS A 119 -6.35 0.18 4.02
N ASN A 120 -5.61 0.63 5.04
CA ASN A 120 -4.22 1.09 4.90
C ASN A 120 -4.07 2.37 4.04
N SER A 121 -5.05 3.29 4.06
CA SER A 121 -4.93 4.63 3.47
C SER A 121 -3.63 5.35 3.87
N PHE A 122 -3.18 5.16 5.11
CA PHE A 122 -1.86 5.61 5.59
C PHE A 122 -0.69 5.05 4.77
N GLU A 123 -0.69 3.75 4.47
CA GLU A 123 0.39 3.11 3.71
C GLU A 123 0.39 3.53 2.25
N ILE A 124 -0.76 3.85 1.67
CA ILE A 124 -0.86 4.25 0.25
C ILE A 124 -0.42 5.70 0.07
N PHE A 125 -0.78 6.60 0.99
CA PHE A 125 -0.62 8.04 0.78
C PHE A 125 0.50 8.69 1.60
N ILE A 126 1.02 8.03 2.65
CA ILE A 126 1.91 8.69 3.64
C ILE A 126 3.18 7.88 3.96
N ARG A 127 3.11 6.54 3.99
CA ARG A 127 4.29 5.69 4.25
C ARG A 127 5.21 5.63 3.03
N THR A 128 5.97 6.70 2.80
CA THR A 128 6.99 6.73 1.75
C THR A 128 8.28 6.06 2.22
N PRO A 129 9.16 5.59 1.32
CA PRO A 129 10.47 5.03 1.70
C PRO A 129 11.29 5.97 2.60
N GLU A 130 11.17 7.27 2.39
CA GLU A 130 11.82 8.30 3.20
C GLU A 130 11.27 8.35 4.63
N TYR A 131 9.99 8.04 4.83
CA TYR A 131 9.39 7.94 6.16
C TYR A 131 9.95 6.76 6.96
N GLN A 132 10.17 5.62 6.30
CA GLN A 132 10.76 4.44 6.95
C GLN A 132 12.24 4.65 7.29
N ALA A 133 13.03 5.16 6.35
CA ALA A 133 14.44 5.44 6.57
C ALA A 133 14.66 6.39 7.76
N GLY A 134 13.82 7.42 7.89
CA GLY A 134 13.88 8.34 9.03
C GLY A 134 13.60 7.69 10.38
N ASN A 135 12.70 6.71 10.46
CA ASN A 135 12.41 6.00 11.71
C ASN A 135 13.50 4.99 12.08
N GLU A 136 14.08 4.31 11.10
CA GLU A 136 15.15 3.32 11.31
C GLU A 136 16.45 3.98 11.81
N GLU A 137 16.85 5.12 11.23
CA GLU A 137 18.00 5.91 11.72
C GLU A 137 17.80 6.41 13.15
N LEU A 138 16.56 6.75 13.53
CA LEU A 138 16.25 7.20 14.88
C LEU A 138 16.43 6.07 15.89
N GLU A 139 16.01 4.86 15.56
CA GLU A 139 16.11 3.70 16.45
C GLU A 139 17.58 3.28 16.68
N GLU A 140 18.43 3.39 15.66
CA GLU A 140 19.86 3.10 15.74
C GLU A 140 20.61 4.02 16.73
N ILE A 141 20.36 5.34 16.67
CA ILE A 141 21.01 6.32 17.56
C ILE A 141 20.58 6.12 19.03
N PHE A 142 19.34 5.69 19.28
CA PHE A 142 18.85 5.44 20.64
C PHE A 142 19.39 4.12 21.24
N GLU A 143 19.65 3.12 20.42
CA GLU A 143 20.33 1.89 20.88
C GLU A 143 21.76 2.17 21.33
N ASP A 144 22.50 3.05 20.64
CA ASP A 144 23.83 3.50 21.09
C ASP A 144 23.77 4.18 22.47
N LEU A 145 22.73 4.99 22.69
CA LEU A 145 22.48 5.70 23.94
C LEU A 145 22.19 4.76 25.11
N LYS A 146 21.39 3.70 24.88
CA LYS A 146 21.14 2.67 25.89
C LYS A 146 22.42 1.97 26.30
N LYS A 147 23.26 1.56 25.35
CA LYS A 147 24.54 0.88 25.65
C LYS A 147 25.45 1.73 26.53
N VAL A 148 25.48 3.04 26.30
CA VAL A 148 26.36 3.96 27.03
C VAL A 148 25.99 4.11 28.52
N PHE A 149 24.70 4.18 28.87
CA PHE A 149 24.28 4.48 30.25
C PHE A 149 23.70 3.27 31.01
N LEU A 150 23.04 2.32 30.34
CA LEU A 150 22.49 1.12 30.99
C LEU A 150 23.56 0.06 31.23
N GLU A 151 24.47 -0.17 30.29
CA GLU A 151 25.44 -1.27 30.32
C GLU A 151 26.79 -0.91 30.99
N ASN A 152 26.90 0.30 31.57
CA ASN A 152 28.13 0.74 32.23
C ASN A 152 28.30 0.14 33.63
N LYS A 153 28.98 -1.02 33.69
CA LYS A 153 29.27 -1.74 34.94
C LYS A 153 30.09 -0.94 35.96
N ALA A 154 31.01 -0.09 35.50
CA ALA A 154 31.82 0.73 36.41
C ALA A 154 30.95 1.77 37.13
N LEU A 155 29.95 2.33 36.44
CA LEU A 155 28.96 3.22 37.04
C LEU A 155 28.07 2.49 38.07
N ASP A 156 27.69 1.24 37.79
CA ASP A 156 26.91 0.43 38.74
C ASP A 156 27.65 0.19 40.05
N ASP A 157 28.94 -0.14 39.99
CA ASP A 157 29.77 -0.37 41.17
C ASP A 157 29.89 0.91 42.03
N VAL A 158 29.97 2.08 41.38
CA VAL A 158 30.00 3.40 42.04
C VAL A 158 28.65 3.76 42.67
N ILE A 159 27.54 3.58 41.94
CA ILE A 159 26.18 3.79 42.46
C ILE A 159 25.93 2.89 43.67
N ALA A 160 26.33 1.62 43.60
CA ALA A 160 26.19 0.67 44.70
C ALA A 160 27.00 1.10 45.93
N GLY A 161 28.27 1.49 45.74
CA GLY A 161 29.12 1.97 46.83
C GLY A 161 28.57 3.22 47.51
N PHE A 162 28.18 4.24 46.73
CA PHE A 162 27.59 5.47 47.30
C PHE A 162 26.23 5.22 47.95
N THR A 163 25.42 4.30 47.41
CA THR A 163 24.15 3.87 48.03
C THR A 163 24.39 3.28 49.41
N GLU A 164 25.39 2.40 49.52
CA GLU A 164 25.75 1.75 50.79
C GLU A 164 26.24 2.79 51.82
N LEU A 165 27.09 3.73 51.40
CA LEU A 165 27.58 4.82 52.25
C LEU A 165 26.45 5.75 52.72
N ARG A 166 25.57 6.18 51.81
CA ARG A 166 24.39 7.01 52.14
C ARG A 166 23.46 6.30 53.12
N ASN A 167 23.24 5.00 52.94
CA ASN A 167 22.36 4.21 53.80
C ASN A 167 22.97 3.94 55.18
N ALA A 168 24.30 3.96 55.30
CA ALA A 168 24.99 3.84 56.59
C ALA A 168 24.68 5.03 57.50
N PHE A 169 24.60 6.24 56.94
CA PHE A 169 24.34 7.49 57.68
C PHE A 169 22.95 8.03 57.34
N THR A 170 21.92 7.64 58.09
CA THR A 170 20.58 8.23 57.92
C THR A 170 20.47 9.55 58.67
N ILE A 171 19.66 10.49 58.15
CA ILE A 171 19.43 11.81 58.75
C ILE A 171 18.09 11.88 59.49
N THR A 172 18.00 12.73 60.51
CA THR A 172 16.76 13.05 61.20
C THR A 172 16.02 14.20 60.50
N LYS A 173 14.79 14.51 60.94
CA LYS A 173 14.02 15.68 60.44
C LYS A 173 14.74 17.02 60.62
N SER A 174 15.74 17.10 61.50
CA SER A 174 16.56 18.31 61.72
C SER A 174 17.84 18.34 60.89
N GLY A 175 18.08 17.37 60.01
CA GLY A 175 19.27 17.29 59.15
C GLY A 175 20.53 16.74 59.82
N ALA A 176 20.47 16.38 61.10
CA ALA A 176 21.57 15.76 61.85
C ALA A 176 21.63 14.24 61.59
N ILE A 177 22.78 13.59 61.82
CA ILE A 177 22.87 12.14 61.69
C ILE A 177 22.01 11.46 62.77
N ALA A 178 21.18 10.52 62.37
CA ALA A 178 20.34 9.76 63.27
C ALA A 178 21.22 8.85 64.14
N LYS A 179 21.06 8.95 65.47
CA LYS A 179 21.73 8.06 66.45
C LYS A 179 21.39 6.59 66.26
N THR A 180 20.27 6.30 65.59
CA THR A 180 19.83 4.94 65.25
C THR A 180 20.49 4.40 63.97
N SER A 181 21.17 5.23 63.18
CA SER A 181 21.82 4.82 61.95
C SER A 181 22.94 3.81 62.20
N LYS A 182 23.16 2.90 61.23
CA LYS A 182 24.18 1.85 61.34
C LYS A 182 25.58 2.44 61.46
N GLY A 183 25.86 3.50 60.69
CA GLY A 183 27.11 4.25 60.70
C GLY A 183 27.35 4.93 62.04
N PHE A 184 26.37 5.63 62.60
CA PHE A 184 26.53 6.29 63.91
C PHE A 184 26.86 5.29 65.02
N LYS A 185 26.17 4.14 65.08
CA LYS A 185 26.46 3.08 66.05
C LYS A 185 27.85 2.46 65.82
N ALA A 186 28.23 2.29 64.56
CA ALA A 186 29.54 1.77 64.19
C ALA A 186 30.67 2.69 64.67
N LEU A 187 30.51 4.02 64.51
CA LEU A 187 31.51 5.00 64.96
C LEU A 187 31.83 4.89 66.46
N GLY A 188 30.83 4.57 67.30
CA GLY A 188 31.01 4.36 68.74
C GLY A 188 31.90 3.18 69.14
N VAL A 189 32.14 2.22 68.22
CA VAL A 189 33.11 1.12 68.42
C VAL A 189 34.41 1.33 67.61
N GLY A 190 34.41 2.23 66.62
CA GLY A 190 35.55 2.46 65.72
C GLY A 190 36.84 2.87 66.43
N GLY A 191 36.76 3.82 67.37
CA GLY A 191 37.90 4.22 68.20
C GLY A 191 38.40 3.11 69.11
N LYS A 192 37.49 2.32 69.69
CA LYS A 192 37.84 1.19 70.57
C LYS A 192 38.49 0.04 69.81
N LEU A 193 38.19 -0.12 68.52
CA LEU A 193 38.87 -1.09 67.64
C LEU A 193 40.24 -0.58 67.19
N SER A 194 40.41 0.73 67.00
CA SER A 194 41.70 1.34 66.65
C SER A 194 42.67 1.39 67.85
N LYS A 195 42.14 1.65 69.05
CA LYS A 195 42.89 1.71 70.30
C LYS A 195 42.19 0.81 71.33
N ILE A 196 42.61 -0.45 71.37
CA ILE A 196 42.06 -1.45 72.28
C ILE A 196 42.32 -1.03 73.74
N PRO A 197 41.30 -0.99 74.61
CA PRO A 197 41.48 -0.68 76.03
C PRO A 197 42.50 -1.59 76.71
N LYS A 198 43.34 -1.05 77.60
CA LYS A 198 44.40 -1.81 78.30
C LYS A 198 43.94 -3.16 78.89
N PRO A 199 42.75 -3.28 79.52
CA PRO A 199 42.27 -4.56 80.06
C PRO A 199 41.99 -5.63 78.99
N LEU A 200 41.83 -5.24 77.72
CA LEU A 200 41.41 -6.10 76.61
C LEU A 200 42.54 -6.40 75.61
N LEU A 201 43.77 -5.95 75.86
CA LEU A 201 44.92 -6.16 74.96
C LEU A 201 45.20 -7.64 74.68
N GLY A 202 44.87 -8.54 75.61
CA GLY A 202 44.99 -9.99 75.41
C GLY A 202 44.09 -10.56 74.29
N PHE A 203 43.10 -9.79 73.82
CA PHE A 203 42.21 -10.17 72.72
C PHE A 203 42.56 -9.51 71.38
N GLN A 204 43.68 -8.78 71.30
CA GLN A 204 44.04 -8.01 70.11
C GLN A 204 44.04 -8.83 68.83
N SER A 205 44.66 -10.02 68.82
CA SER A 205 44.72 -10.88 67.63
C SER A 205 43.35 -11.33 67.11
N PHE A 206 42.32 -11.32 67.96
CA PHE A 206 40.95 -11.64 67.55
C PHE A 206 40.18 -10.41 67.08
N LEU A 207 40.43 -9.26 67.69
CA LEU A 207 39.82 -7.97 67.30
C LEU A 207 40.41 -7.41 66.00
N ASP A 208 41.67 -7.76 65.69
CA ASP A 208 42.37 -7.42 64.44
C ASP A 208 42.22 -8.50 63.34
N SER A 209 41.45 -9.57 63.60
CA SER A 209 41.25 -10.67 62.65
C SER A 209 40.40 -10.27 61.43
N ASP A 210 40.29 -11.17 60.45
CA ASP A 210 39.45 -10.95 59.26
C ASP A 210 37.94 -10.92 59.58
N ASP A 211 37.50 -11.56 60.68
CA ASP A 211 36.10 -11.56 61.15
C ASP A 211 35.97 -11.29 62.66
N PRO A 212 36.23 -10.06 63.11
CA PRO A 212 36.14 -9.70 64.52
C PRO A 212 34.69 -9.71 65.02
N ALA A 213 33.72 -9.48 64.13
CA ALA A 213 32.29 -9.50 64.46
C ALA A 213 31.78 -10.92 64.74
N GLY A 214 32.18 -11.91 63.94
CA GLY A 214 31.88 -13.32 64.16
C GLY A 214 32.51 -13.83 65.46
N TRP A 215 33.77 -13.47 65.71
CA TRP A 215 34.43 -13.79 66.98
C TRP A 215 33.70 -13.17 68.19
N LEU A 216 33.31 -11.89 68.13
CA LEU A 216 32.55 -11.24 69.20
C LEU A 216 31.17 -11.87 69.42
N SER A 217 30.50 -12.31 68.35
CA SER A 217 29.22 -13.03 68.45
C SER A 217 29.41 -14.38 69.17
N TRP A 218 30.48 -15.10 68.84
CA TRP A 218 30.84 -16.35 69.50
C TRP A 218 31.19 -16.11 70.97
N GLN A 219 31.99 -15.08 71.26
CA GLN A 219 32.41 -14.70 72.61
C GLN A 219 31.20 -14.32 73.48
N ALA A 220 30.27 -13.52 72.95
CA ALA A 220 29.05 -13.12 73.64
C ALA A 220 28.12 -14.31 73.94
N LYS A 221 28.04 -15.31 73.04
CA LYS A 221 27.34 -16.56 73.31
C LYS A 221 28.05 -17.38 74.39
N GLY A 222 29.38 -17.46 74.31
CA GLY A 222 30.25 -18.10 75.29
C GLY A 222 30.11 -17.54 76.71
N LYS A 223 29.92 -16.23 76.83
CA LYS A 223 29.70 -15.52 78.10
C LYS A 223 28.58 -16.16 78.94
N ASN A 224 27.51 -16.65 78.31
CA ASN A 224 26.38 -17.26 79.02
C ASN A 224 26.77 -18.54 79.79
N TYR A 225 27.85 -19.20 79.40
CA TYR A 225 28.33 -20.44 80.01
C TYR A 225 29.40 -20.21 81.09
N LEU A 226 29.96 -19.00 81.21
CA LEU A 226 31.04 -18.66 82.17
C LEU A 226 30.60 -18.77 83.64
N GLN A 227 29.30 -18.72 83.93
CA GLN A 227 28.76 -18.82 85.30
C GLN A 227 28.50 -20.26 85.74
N LEU A 228 28.59 -21.25 84.82
CA LEU A 228 28.27 -22.65 85.11
C LEU A 228 29.43 -23.44 85.72
N SER A 229 30.66 -22.94 85.63
CA SER A 229 31.87 -23.59 86.14
C SER A 229 32.97 -22.55 86.42
N ASP A 230 33.94 -22.89 87.27
CA ASP A 230 35.19 -22.12 87.46
C ASP A 230 36.26 -22.42 86.41
N ASN A 231 36.04 -23.46 85.60
CA ASN A 231 36.87 -23.78 84.45
C ASN A 231 36.42 -22.99 83.21
N CYS A 232 37.37 -22.73 82.30
CA CYS A 232 37.06 -22.16 80.99
C CYS A 232 36.06 -23.06 80.23
N PRO A 233 34.95 -22.54 79.70
CA PRO A 233 34.01 -23.33 78.91
C PRO A 233 34.59 -23.81 77.57
N PHE A 234 35.77 -23.33 77.17
CA PHE A 234 36.41 -23.67 75.89
C PHE A 234 37.62 -24.60 76.04
N CYS A 235 38.50 -24.35 77.00
CA CYS A 235 39.73 -25.13 77.18
C CYS A 235 39.82 -25.85 78.54
N SER A 236 38.76 -25.79 79.37
CA SER A 236 38.67 -26.41 80.70
C SER A 236 39.79 -26.03 81.69
N VAL A 237 40.52 -24.94 81.43
CA VAL A 237 41.56 -24.41 82.34
C VAL A 237 40.90 -23.76 83.57
N PRO A 238 41.33 -24.07 84.80
CA PRO A 238 40.82 -23.45 86.02
C PRO A 238 41.30 -21.99 86.19
N ASN A 239 40.60 -21.19 87.00
CA ASN A 239 40.96 -19.81 87.38
C ASN A 239 40.98 -18.80 86.20
N VAL A 240 40.02 -18.89 85.29
CA VAL A 240 39.88 -17.91 84.19
C VAL A 240 39.46 -16.54 84.71
N ASP A 241 40.04 -15.48 84.16
CA ASP A 241 39.58 -14.11 84.38
C ASP A 241 38.21 -13.86 83.72
N LYS A 242 37.14 -14.25 84.43
CA LYS A 242 35.75 -14.07 84.01
C LYS A 242 35.40 -12.59 83.82
N LYS A 243 36.06 -11.67 84.54
CA LYS A 243 35.77 -10.22 84.46
C LYS A 243 36.23 -9.65 83.13
N THR A 244 37.45 -9.98 82.72
CA THR A 244 38.00 -9.54 81.43
C THR A 244 37.21 -10.11 80.25
N ALA A 245 36.75 -11.37 80.32
CA ALA A 245 35.85 -11.94 79.31
C ALA A 245 34.49 -11.23 79.25
N VAL A 246 33.85 -10.94 80.38
CA VAL A 246 32.57 -10.20 80.40
C VAL A 246 32.75 -8.77 79.86
N HIS A 247 33.87 -8.13 80.18
CA HIS A 247 34.21 -6.78 79.76
C HIS A 247 34.33 -6.64 78.23
N VAL A 248 34.75 -7.69 77.50
CA VAL A 248 34.76 -7.70 76.03
C VAL A 248 33.35 -7.49 75.45
N SER A 249 32.37 -8.27 75.93
CA SER A 249 30.99 -8.20 75.40
C SER A 249 30.28 -6.91 75.81
N GLU A 250 30.70 -6.26 76.90
CA GLU A 250 30.20 -4.94 77.33
C GLU A 250 30.83 -3.80 76.53
N THR A 251 32.07 -3.96 76.10
CA THR A 251 32.83 -2.93 75.39
C THR A 251 32.52 -2.90 73.90
N TYR A 252 32.29 -4.07 73.28
CA TYR A 252 32.08 -4.24 71.85
C TYR A 252 30.75 -4.94 71.53
N GLU A 253 29.85 -4.25 70.85
CA GLU A 253 28.63 -4.83 70.30
C GLU A 253 28.92 -5.47 68.93
N SER A 254 28.69 -6.78 68.77
CA SER A 254 28.99 -7.52 67.53
C SER A 254 28.36 -6.91 66.26
N ALA A 255 27.12 -6.41 66.35
CA ALA A 255 26.43 -5.75 65.25
C ALA A 255 27.08 -4.41 64.87
N ALA A 256 27.54 -3.62 65.86
CA ALA A 256 28.23 -2.36 65.61
C ALA A 256 29.62 -2.60 65.00
N VAL A 257 30.33 -3.64 65.43
CA VAL A 257 31.62 -4.03 64.84
C VAL A 257 31.45 -4.52 63.40
N LYS A 258 30.43 -5.33 63.12
CA LYS A 258 30.08 -5.72 61.74
C LYS A 258 29.81 -4.51 60.84
N ASN A 259 29.01 -3.55 61.34
CA ASN A 259 28.71 -2.33 60.59
C ASN A 259 29.96 -1.46 60.37
N MET A 260 30.91 -1.44 61.33
CA MET A 260 32.18 -0.72 61.19
C MET A 260 33.09 -1.36 60.14
N SER A 261 33.23 -2.68 60.13
CA SER A 261 34.00 -3.38 59.10
C SER A 261 33.42 -3.16 57.70
N ALA A 262 32.09 -3.24 57.57
CA ALA A 262 31.40 -2.93 56.32
C ALA A 262 31.62 -1.46 55.89
N LEU A 263 31.48 -0.51 56.81
CA LEU A 263 31.69 0.91 56.55
C LEU A 263 33.12 1.21 56.07
N ARG A 264 34.15 0.61 56.70
CA ARG A 264 35.55 0.76 56.26
C ARG A 264 35.75 0.23 54.84
N LEU A 265 35.21 -0.94 54.54
CA LEU A 265 35.31 -1.56 53.22
C LEU A 265 34.66 -0.69 52.12
N VAL A 266 33.52 -0.07 52.42
CA VAL A 266 32.86 0.90 51.52
C VAL A 266 33.71 2.15 51.34
N ILE A 267 34.25 2.71 52.42
CA ILE A 267 35.13 3.90 52.35
C ILE A 267 36.38 3.61 51.53
N ASP A 268 36.99 2.45 51.70
CA ASP A 268 38.20 2.07 50.96
C ASP A 268 37.91 1.81 49.48
N ARG A 269 36.77 1.17 49.16
CA ARG A 269 36.33 1.00 47.77
C ARG A 269 36.10 2.35 47.07
N LEU A 270 35.56 3.33 47.80
CA LEU A 270 35.27 4.67 47.30
C LEU A 270 36.45 5.65 47.46
N ALA A 271 37.60 5.23 47.98
CA ALA A 271 38.70 6.13 48.34
C ALA A 271 39.16 7.01 47.16
N GLY A 272 39.17 6.46 45.94
CA GLY A 272 39.52 7.19 44.72
C GLY A 272 38.51 8.28 44.30
N PHE A 273 37.33 8.32 44.91
CA PHE A 273 36.27 9.30 44.62
C PHE A 273 36.20 10.45 45.64
N PHE A 274 36.94 10.36 46.74
CA PHE A 274 37.01 11.42 47.74
C PHE A 274 38.24 12.30 47.55
N VAL A 275 38.08 13.59 47.84
CA VAL A 275 39.23 14.49 48.00
C VAL A 275 40.10 13.98 49.17
N PRO A 276 41.44 13.84 49.02
CA PRO A 276 42.29 13.20 50.03
C PRO A 276 42.13 13.77 51.44
N GLU A 277 42.04 15.09 51.57
CA GLU A 277 41.86 15.78 52.85
C GLU A 277 40.54 15.41 53.53
N ARG A 278 39.49 15.22 52.73
CA ARG A 278 38.13 14.88 53.17
C ARG A 278 38.03 13.40 53.53
N LEU A 279 38.71 12.54 52.77
CA LEU A 279 38.88 11.12 53.09
C LEU A 279 39.61 10.94 54.43
N ASP A 280 40.68 11.71 54.66
CA ASP A 280 41.41 11.69 55.92
C ASP A 280 40.58 12.19 57.10
N GLN A 281 39.76 13.23 56.89
CA GLN A 281 38.79 13.69 57.90
C GLN A 281 37.78 12.60 58.24
N LEU A 282 37.23 11.92 57.22
CA LEU A 282 36.32 10.79 57.41
C LEU A 282 36.99 9.63 58.15
N ARG A 283 38.21 9.24 57.78
CA ARG A 283 38.99 8.19 58.45
C ARG A 283 39.29 8.53 59.91
N LYS A 284 39.64 9.79 60.20
CA LYS A 284 39.82 10.28 61.58
C LYS A 284 38.55 10.15 62.41
N ILE A 285 37.39 10.50 61.84
CA ILE A 285 36.10 10.33 62.51
C ILE A 285 35.82 8.84 62.79
N THR A 286 36.12 7.95 61.84
CA THR A 286 35.94 6.49 62.04
C THR A 286 36.88 5.84 63.07
N THR A 287 37.90 6.56 63.52
CA THR A 287 38.90 6.09 64.49
C THR A 287 38.92 6.91 65.79
N SER A 288 37.98 7.85 65.95
CA SER A 288 37.84 8.66 67.16
C SER A 288 37.34 7.82 68.35
N LEU A 289 37.92 8.07 69.53
CA LEU A 289 37.50 7.47 70.81
C LEU A 289 36.40 8.28 71.51
N GLU A 290 36.21 9.54 71.12
CA GLU A 290 35.25 10.47 71.72
C GLU A 290 33.89 10.41 71.01
N GLU A 291 32.82 10.79 71.71
CA GLU A 291 31.52 11.01 71.07
C GLU A 291 31.65 12.05 69.95
N LEU A 292 30.84 11.89 68.90
CA LEU A 292 30.85 12.80 67.75
C LEU A 292 30.63 14.25 68.20
N SER A 293 31.60 15.11 67.90
CA SER A 293 31.43 16.56 68.09
C SER A 293 30.39 17.11 67.11
N ARG A 294 29.87 18.31 67.40
CA ARG A 294 28.90 18.98 66.53
C ARG A 294 29.49 19.25 65.13
N GLU A 295 30.77 19.56 65.05
CA GLU A 295 31.50 19.76 63.80
C GLU A 295 31.62 18.46 62.99
N GLN A 296 31.87 17.32 63.67
CA GLN A 296 31.95 16.02 63.03
C GLN A 296 30.57 15.55 62.52
N ASP A 297 29.50 15.77 63.27
CA ASP A 297 28.13 15.49 62.83
C ASP A 297 27.75 16.33 61.60
N GLN A 298 28.07 17.63 61.61
CA GLN A 298 27.83 18.52 60.48
C GLN A 298 28.62 18.13 59.23
N PHE A 299 29.87 17.68 59.41
CA PHE A 299 30.70 17.16 58.32
C PHE A 299 30.07 15.92 57.68
N LEU A 300 29.66 14.92 58.48
CA LEU A 300 29.04 13.70 57.98
C LEU A 300 27.70 13.97 57.29
N ALA A 301 26.89 14.89 57.83
CA ALA A 301 25.63 15.30 57.23
C ALA A 301 25.84 15.98 55.86
N ASN A 302 26.83 16.87 55.76
CA ASN A 302 27.19 17.51 54.48
C ASN A 302 27.71 16.49 53.47
N LEU A 303 28.64 15.62 53.88
CA LEU A 303 29.18 14.56 53.04
C LEU A 303 28.07 13.66 52.47
N ARG A 304 27.13 13.25 53.33
CA ARG A 304 25.97 12.46 52.92
C ARG A 304 25.11 13.22 51.91
N GLY A 305 24.86 14.51 52.13
CA GLY A 305 24.09 15.36 51.20
C GLY A 305 24.74 15.46 49.82
N GLN A 306 26.07 15.58 49.76
CA GLN A 306 26.81 15.58 48.51
C GLN A 306 26.73 14.22 47.79
N VAL A 307 26.89 13.13 48.54
CA VAL A 307 26.74 11.76 48.01
C VAL A 307 25.32 11.53 47.48
N GLU A 308 24.29 11.97 48.20
CA GLU A 308 22.89 11.87 47.77
C GLU A 308 22.63 12.66 46.49
N THR A 309 23.13 13.90 46.42
CA THR A 309 23.02 14.75 45.21
C THR A 309 23.65 14.09 43.99
N LEU A 310 24.85 13.52 44.13
CA LEU A 310 25.53 12.82 43.04
C LEU A 310 24.79 11.54 42.63
N LEU A 311 24.29 10.79 43.60
CA LEU A 311 23.59 9.53 43.38
C LEU A 311 22.24 9.72 42.69
N ASP A 312 21.50 10.78 43.04
CA ASP A 312 20.26 11.15 42.37
C ASP A 312 20.50 11.44 40.89
N LYS A 313 21.60 12.15 40.57
CA LYS A 313 22.02 12.42 39.18
C LYS A 313 22.37 11.14 38.43
N PHE A 314 23.19 10.26 39.01
CA PHE A 314 23.53 8.98 38.40
C PHE A 314 22.32 8.07 38.17
N THR A 315 21.38 8.06 39.12
CA THR A 315 20.16 7.26 39.01
C THR A 315 19.22 7.82 37.93
N ALA A 316 19.09 9.15 37.85
CA ALA A 316 18.31 9.80 36.79
C ALA A 316 18.89 9.53 35.40
N LEU A 317 20.23 9.49 35.28
CA LEU A 317 20.92 9.13 34.03
C LEU A 317 20.66 7.68 33.61
N LYS A 318 20.57 6.74 34.58
CA LYS A 318 20.18 5.35 34.30
C LYS A 318 18.72 5.17 33.94
N GLY A 319 17.84 6.06 34.40
CA GLY A 319 16.41 6.04 34.10
C GLY A 319 16.03 6.70 32.78
N LEU A 320 16.98 7.23 32.02
CA LEU A 320 16.73 7.94 30.77
C LEU A 320 16.17 6.98 29.70
N SER A 321 15.03 7.32 29.09
CA SER A 321 14.41 6.52 28.04
C SER A 321 14.02 7.36 26.82
N PHE A 322 14.00 6.75 25.63
CA PHE A 322 13.61 7.41 24.38
C PHE A 322 12.20 8.01 24.45
N VAL A 323 11.24 7.22 24.95
CA VAL A 323 9.83 7.63 25.01
C VAL A 323 9.69 8.89 25.88
N SER A 324 10.43 8.97 26.99
CA SER A 324 10.43 10.15 27.86
C SER A 324 11.03 11.39 27.19
N LEU A 325 12.09 11.24 26.38
CA LEU A 325 12.77 12.37 25.72
C LEU A 325 12.07 12.84 24.44
N ARG A 326 11.43 11.93 23.70
CA ARG A 326 10.71 12.26 22.46
C ARG A 326 9.54 13.20 22.73
N ASP A 327 8.84 12.94 23.83
CA ASP A 327 7.62 13.65 24.19
C ASP A 327 7.90 14.86 25.11
N GLU A 328 9.18 15.10 25.45
CA GLU A 328 9.62 16.25 26.25
C GLU A 328 9.72 17.52 25.37
N PRO A 329 8.93 18.57 25.68
CA PRO A 329 8.94 19.81 24.89
C PRO A 329 10.33 20.46 24.86
N ASP A 330 11.07 20.40 25.97
CA ASP A 330 12.38 21.03 26.13
C ASP A 330 13.46 20.03 26.58
N VAL A 331 13.90 19.21 25.62
CA VAL A 331 14.96 18.20 25.83
C VAL A 331 16.28 18.84 26.25
N ASP A 332 16.62 20.03 25.74
CA ASP A 332 17.85 20.73 26.13
C ASP A 332 17.85 21.05 27.63
N LYS A 333 16.73 21.53 28.16
CA LYS A 333 16.57 21.78 29.59
C LYS A 333 16.63 20.49 30.40
N ALA A 334 15.99 19.41 29.93
CA ALA A 334 16.02 18.11 30.60
C ALA A 334 17.45 17.55 30.68
N LEU A 335 18.21 17.55 29.58
CA LEU A 335 19.59 17.08 29.56
C LEU A 335 20.54 17.96 30.39
N ARG A 336 20.40 19.29 30.32
CA ARG A 336 21.16 20.22 31.17
C ARG A 336 20.91 19.97 32.65
N SER A 337 19.67 19.64 33.02
CA SER A 337 19.32 19.34 34.41
C SER A 337 19.99 18.06 34.94
N LEU A 338 20.53 17.21 34.07
CA LEU A 338 21.25 15.99 34.44
C LEU A 338 22.77 16.18 34.53
N LYS A 339 23.31 17.32 34.06
CA LYS A 339 24.73 17.64 34.22
C LYS A 339 25.10 17.72 35.70
N ILE A 340 26.32 17.28 35.98
CA ILE A 340 26.88 17.23 37.33
C ILE A 340 27.88 18.37 37.46
N GLU A 341 27.58 19.33 38.34
CA GLU A 341 28.44 20.45 38.70
C GLU A 341 29.33 20.04 39.88
N LEU A 342 30.46 19.38 39.58
CA LEU A 342 31.34 18.79 40.58
C LEU A 342 32.00 19.84 41.50
N ASP A 343 32.15 21.07 41.04
CA ASP A 343 32.74 22.18 41.81
C ASP A 343 31.93 22.54 43.07
N LEU A 344 30.64 22.19 43.10
CA LEU A 344 29.77 22.39 44.24
C LEU A 344 29.77 21.21 45.23
N LEU A 345 30.49 20.13 44.91
CA LEU A 345 30.61 18.91 45.72
C LEU A 345 32.05 18.76 46.25
N ASP A 346 32.42 19.61 47.21
CA ASP A 346 33.80 19.77 47.68
C ASP A 346 34.44 18.49 48.26
N ALA A 347 33.64 17.55 48.78
CA ALA A 347 34.16 16.28 49.28
C ALA A 347 34.39 15.23 48.19
N LEU A 348 33.70 15.38 47.06
CA LEU A 348 33.70 14.41 45.96
C LEU A 348 34.50 14.89 44.75
N ASN A 349 34.98 16.13 44.72
CA ASN A 349 35.78 16.70 43.61
C ASN A 349 37.23 16.19 43.56
N SER A 350 37.40 14.87 43.55
CA SER A 350 38.67 14.15 43.37
C SER A 350 39.00 13.93 41.89
N GLU A 351 40.24 13.53 41.58
CA GLU A 351 40.59 13.13 40.19
C GLU A 351 39.74 11.97 39.68
N GLY A 352 39.45 10.97 40.53
CA GLY A 352 38.65 9.82 40.13
C GLY A 352 37.19 10.19 39.82
N THR A 353 36.58 11.05 40.64
CA THR A 353 35.22 11.55 40.36
C THR A 353 35.20 12.49 39.17
N ARG A 354 36.23 13.32 38.98
CA ARG A 354 36.32 14.24 37.85
C ARG A 354 36.35 13.49 36.53
N GLY A 355 37.16 12.44 36.41
CA GLY A 355 37.20 11.62 35.19
C GLY A 355 35.85 10.99 34.84
N VAL A 356 35.12 10.46 35.84
CA VAL A 356 33.77 9.89 35.62
C VAL A 356 32.77 10.97 35.24
N VAL A 357 32.76 12.11 35.95
CA VAL A 357 31.83 13.21 35.70
C VAL A 357 32.10 13.89 34.36
N GLU A 358 33.36 14.07 33.96
CA GLU A 358 33.73 14.63 32.66
C GLU A 358 33.30 13.72 31.52
N ASP A 359 33.56 12.40 31.59
CA ASP A 359 33.10 11.43 30.60
C ASP A 359 31.56 11.44 30.49
N MET A 360 30.86 11.51 31.61
CA MET A 360 29.40 11.55 31.62
C MET A 360 28.84 12.86 31.05
N ASN A 361 29.39 14.02 31.44
CA ASN A 361 28.98 15.32 30.92
C ASN A 361 29.28 15.44 29.42
N ALA A 362 30.42 14.93 28.95
CA ALA A 362 30.77 14.91 27.53
C ALA A 362 29.81 14.02 26.71
N ARG A 363 29.43 12.86 27.24
CA ARG A 363 28.43 11.98 26.61
C ARG A 363 27.05 12.63 26.57
N LEU A 364 26.66 13.37 27.61
CA LEU A 364 25.42 14.16 27.60
C LEU A 364 25.44 15.25 26.52
N ASP A 365 26.59 15.86 26.27
CA ASP A 365 26.75 16.86 25.22
C ASP A 365 26.64 16.25 23.81
N ASP A 366 27.27 15.10 23.55
CA ASP A 366 27.08 14.34 22.29
C ASP A 366 25.60 13.98 22.08
N VAL A 367 24.91 13.55 23.14
CA VAL A 367 23.47 13.26 23.10
C VAL A 367 22.64 14.50 22.79
N ALA A 368 22.95 15.65 23.38
CA ALA A 368 22.23 16.90 23.13
C ALA A 368 22.39 17.36 21.67
N GLU A 369 23.60 17.25 21.10
CA GLU A 369 23.84 17.55 19.68
C GLU A 369 23.05 16.61 18.78
N ARG A 370 23.12 15.28 19.03
CA ARG A 370 22.37 14.28 18.26
C ARG A 370 20.86 14.51 18.35
N ILE A 371 20.31 14.82 19.53
CA ILE A 371 18.87 15.09 19.68
C ILE A 371 18.45 16.38 18.96
N THR A 372 19.28 17.41 18.95
CA THR A 372 19.00 18.65 18.21
C THR A 372 18.87 18.38 16.71
N ASP A 373 19.79 17.58 16.18
CA ASP A 373 19.74 17.15 14.78
C ASP A 373 18.53 16.26 14.49
N ILE A 374 18.16 15.39 15.42
CA ILE A 374 16.92 14.60 15.37
C ILE A 374 15.68 15.50 15.36
N LYS A 375 15.55 16.47 16.27
CA LYS A 375 14.41 17.40 16.29
C LYS A 375 14.30 18.17 14.98
N ARG A 376 15.43 18.58 14.39
CA ARG A 376 15.48 19.20 13.06
C ARG A 376 14.98 18.24 11.99
N ARG A 377 15.49 17.00 11.95
CA ARG A 377 15.08 15.97 10.97
C ARG A 377 13.60 15.57 11.11
N VAL A 378 13.11 15.35 12.33
CA VAL A 378 11.69 15.10 12.63
C VAL A 378 10.82 16.28 12.23
N GLY A 379 11.29 17.52 12.44
CA GLY A 379 10.61 18.73 11.96
C GLY A 379 10.52 18.79 10.43
N ILE A 380 11.61 18.46 9.73
CA ILE A 380 11.64 18.35 8.26
C ILE A 380 10.68 17.25 7.80
N GLN A 381 10.69 16.08 8.44
CA GLN A 381 9.83 14.94 8.12
C GLN A 381 8.34 15.27 8.34
N LYS A 382 7.97 15.88 9.47
CA LYS A 382 6.60 16.36 9.71
C LYS A 382 6.14 17.36 8.64
N SER A 383 7.04 18.27 8.22
CA SER A 383 6.75 19.21 7.13
C SER A 383 6.57 18.50 5.78
N GLN A 384 7.41 17.51 5.47
CA GLN A 384 7.29 16.71 4.25
C GLN A 384 6.00 15.88 4.22
N VAL A 385 5.63 15.26 5.34
CA VAL A 385 4.36 14.53 5.50
C VAL A 385 3.18 15.48 5.28
N ALA A 386 3.18 16.65 5.91
CA ALA A 386 2.13 17.65 5.72
C ALA A 386 2.02 18.09 4.25
N LYS A 387 3.14 18.34 3.56
CA LYS A 387 3.16 18.68 2.13
C LYS A 387 2.66 17.53 1.26
N SER A 388 3.00 16.28 1.58
CA SER A 388 2.53 15.10 0.84
C SER A 388 1.02 14.93 0.99
N ILE A 389 0.50 15.08 2.22
CA ILE A 389 -0.93 15.06 2.51
C ILE A 389 -1.65 16.16 1.72
N GLU A 390 -1.18 17.40 1.80
CA GLU A 390 -1.80 18.54 1.12
C GLU A 390 -1.82 18.33 -0.40
N ARG A 391 -0.70 17.87 -0.97
CA ARG A 391 -0.61 17.56 -2.40
C ARG A 391 -1.56 16.43 -2.81
N ASN A 392 -1.51 15.28 -2.15
CA ASN A 392 -2.31 14.11 -2.52
C ASN A 392 -3.81 14.40 -2.34
N GLN A 393 -4.19 15.07 -1.24
CA GLN A 393 -5.56 15.52 -1.02
C GLN A 393 -6.02 16.51 -2.10
N GLY A 394 -5.15 17.45 -2.48
CA GLY A 394 -5.40 18.41 -3.57
C GLY A 394 -5.64 17.73 -4.91
N GLU A 395 -4.80 16.77 -5.29
CA GLU A 395 -4.89 16.03 -6.55
C GLU A 395 -6.18 15.20 -6.65
N ILE A 396 -6.52 14.45 -5.60
CA ILE A 396 -7.75 13.64 -5.54
C ILE A 396 -8.98 14.55 -5.62
N ASN A 397 -9.00 15.65 -4.87
CA ASN A 397 -10.13 16.59 -4.85
C ASN A 397 -10.27 17.40 -6.14
N GLU A 398 -9.16 17.67 -6.84
CA GLU A 398 -9.21 18.24 -8.18
C GLU A 398 -9.88 17.26 -9.15
N TYR A 399 -9.47 15.98 -9.16
CA TYR A 399 -10.09 14.98 -10.02
C TYR A 399 -11.60 14.84 -9.76
N LEU A 400 -12.01 14.70 -8.50
CA LEU A 400 -13.42 14.56 -8.15
C LEU A 400 -14.24 15.77 -8.61
N ARG A 401 -13.67 16.98 -8.51
CA ARG A 401 -14.30 18.21 -9.04
C ARG A 401 -14.39 18.21 -10.56
N SER A 402 -13.31 17.84 -11.26
CA SER A 402 -13.28 17.81 -12.73
C SER A 402 -14.27 16.79 -13.32
N ALA A 403 -14.51 15.68 -12.63
CA ALA A 403 -15.50 14.69 -13.02
C ALA A 403 -16.95 15.04 -12.61
N GLY A 404 -17.15 16.20 -11.97
CA GLY A 404 -18.46 16.73 -11.60
C GLY A 404 -19.02 16.20 -10.27
N TYR A 405 -18.19 15.55 -9.45
CA TYR A 405 -18.64 14.97 -8.18
C TYR A 405 -18.71 16.00 -7.04
N LYS A 406 -19.67 15.80 -6.14
CA LYS A 406 -19.90 16.64 -4.96
C LYS A 406 -19.18 16.17 -3.69
N TYR A 407 -18.23 15.25 -3.85
CA TYR A 407 -17.47 14.70 -2.74
C TYR A 407 -16.04 15.24 -2.73
N ALA A 408 -15.45 15.27 -1.53
CA ALA A 408 -14.06 15.60 -1.31
C ALA A 408 -13.46 14.65 -0.26
N VAL A 409 -12.19 14.36 -0.41
CA VAL A 409 -11.39 13.60 0.54
C VAL A 409 -10.71 14.54 1.52
N ARG A 410 -10.64 14.11 2.78
CA ARG A 410 -9.80 14.70 3.83
C ARG A 410 -8.92 13.63 4.46
N ILE A 411 -7.64 13.92 4.65
CA ILE A 411 -6.71 13.06 5.37
C ILE A 411 -6.50 13.67 6.76
N GLU A 412 -6.79 12.90 7.81
CA GLU A 412 -6.70 13.36 9.20
C GLU A 412 -5.91 12.37 10.08
N PRO A 413 -5.22 12.83 11.12
CA PRO A 413 -4.49 11.96 12.03
C PRO A 413 -5.43 11.08 12.87
N LYS A 414 -5.04 9.82 13.09
CA LYS A 414 -5.73 8.82 13.93
C LYS A 414 -4.67 8.11 14.78
N GLY A 415 -4.48 8.57 16.01
CA GLY A 415 -3.41 8.06 16.89
C GLY A 415 -2.03 8.31 16.27
N ASP A 416 -1.26 7.24 16.08
CA ASP A 416 0.08 7.28 15.46
C ASP A 416 0.07 7.17 13.92
N SER A 417 -1.11 7.10 13.30
CA SER A 417 -1.27 7.03 11.83
C SER A 417 -2.16 8.15 11.31
N TYR A 418 -2.50 8.10 10.02
CA TYR A 418 -3.52 8.96 9.42
C TYR A 418 -4.58 8.09 8.76
N ARG A 419 -5.78 8.62 8.64
CA ARG A 419 -6.87 8.02 7.87
C ARG A 419 -7.37 8.97 6.80
N MET A 420 -7.85 8.39 5.72
CA MET A 420 -8.56 9.10 4.66
C MET A 420 -10.07 8.97 4.87
N ILE A 421 -10.78 10.09 4.94
CA ILE A 421 -12.24 10.16 5.04
C ILE A 421 -12.82 10.84 3.79
N LEU A 422 -14.07 10.50 3.47
CA LEU A 422 -14.84 11.09 2.38
C LEU A 422 -15.92 11.99 2.97
N GLU A 423 -16.02 13.22 2.48
CA GLU A 423 -16.99 14.21 2.92
C GLU A 423 -17.82 14.69 1.72
N HIS A 424 -19.10 14.98 1.96
CA HIS A 424 -19.96 15.60 0.95
C HIS A 424 -19.88 17.13 1.08
N LYS A 425 -19.87 17.86 -0.05
CA LYS A 425 -19.78 19.33 -0.05
C LYS A 425 -20.88 20.02 0.74
N ASP A 426 -22.08 19.44 0.75
CA ASP A 426 -23.25 20.01 1.42
C ASP A 426 -23.38 19.57 2.90
N ALA A 427 -22.54 18.63 3.36
CA ALA A 427 -22.57 18.10 4.73
C ALA A 427 -21.14 17.75 5.20
N PRO A 428 -20.44 18.66 5.92
CA PRO A 428 -19.11 18.39 6.44
C PRO A 428 -19.15 17.33 7.54
N GLY A 429 -18.20 16.39 7.53
CA GLY A 429 -18.15 15.22 8.41
C GLY A 429 -17.90 13.92 7.65
N HIS A 430 -17.34 12.92 8.35
CA HIS A 430 -17.14 11.59 7.80
C HIS A 430 -18.47 10.98 7.39
N LEU A 431 -18.57 10.56 6.14
CA LEU A 431 -19.76 9.89 5.63
C LEU A 431 -19.68 8.41 6.04
N GLU A 432 -20.31 8.07 7.17
CA GLU A 432 -20.49 6.68 7.59
C GLU A 432 -21.20 5.90 6.47
N ALA A 433 -20.67 4.74 6.09
CA ALA A 433 -21.17 3.93 4.98
C ALA A 433 -21.24 4.64 3.62
N ALA A 434 -20.17 5.34 3.20
CA ALA A 434 -20.07 5.95 1.87
C ALA A 434 -20.46 5.01 0.69
N GLY A 435 -20.27 3.69 0.84
CA GLY A 435 -20.71 2.69 -0.15
C GLY A 435 -22.22 2.61 -0.40
N SER A 436 -23.08 3.01 0.56
CA SER A 436 -24.55 3.05 0.40
C SER A 436 -25.08 4.39 -0.11
N HIS A 437 -24.25 5.43 -0.12
CA HIS A 437 -24.65 6.79 -0.53
C HIS A 437 -24.11 7.20 -1.89
N LEU A 438 -23.07 6.54 -2.39
CA LEU A 438 -22.49 6.78 -3.70
C LEU A 438 -23.16 5.93 -4.78
N SER A 439 -23.43 6.54 -5.92
CA SER A 439 -23.84 5.81 -7.13
C SER A 439 -22.73 4.87 -7.62
N PHE A 440 -23.09 3.87 -8.41
CA PHE A 440 -22.12 2.91 -8.97
C PHE A 440 -20.98 3.60 -9.74
N GLY A 441 -21.32 4.61 -10.56
CA GLY A 441 -20.32 5.42 -11.26
C GLY A 441 -19.41 6.20 -10.29
N GLU A 442 -19.94 6.85 -9.26
CA GLU A 442 -19.12 7.57 -8.27
C GLU A 442 -18.14 6.66 -7.54
N ARG A 443 -18.59 5.46 -7.17
CA ARG A 443 -17.75 4.43 -6.55
C ARG A 443 -16.60 4.05 -7.47
N ASN A 444 -16.89 3.76 -8.74
CA ASN A 444 -15.87 3.36 -9.73
C ASN A 444 -14.89 4.49 -10.00
N ALA A 445 -15.35 5.73 -10.18
CA ALA A 445 -14.46 6.86 -10.45
C ALA A 445 -13.52 7.12 -9.28
N PHE A 446 -14.02 7.03 -8.05
CA PHE A 446 -13.21 7.22 -6.87
C PHE A 446 -12.20 6.08 -6.70
N ALA A 447 -12.63 4.82 -6.85
CA ALA A 447 -11.76 3.65 -6.83
C ALA A 447 -10.60 3.76 -7.84
N LEU A 448 -10.90 4.27 -9.04
CA LEU A 448 -9.95 4.38 -10.15
C LEU A 448 -8.83 5.41 -9.88
N VAL A 449 -9.13 6.49 -9.15
CA VAL A 449 -8.10 7.44 -8.68
C VAL A 449 -7.19 6.80 -7.66
N LEU A 450 -7.76 6.08 -6.71
CA LEU A 450 -6.99 5.40 -5.67
C LEU A 450 -6.09 4.33 -6.28
N PHE A 451 -6.62 3.58 -7.24
CA PHE A 451 -5.88 2.63 -8.05
C PHE A 451 -4.69 3.28 -8.76
N MET A 452 -4.91 4.44 -9.40
CA MET A 452 -3.83 5.20 -10.05
C MET A 452 -2.71 5.57 -9.07
N HIS A 453 -3.04 6.03 -7.86
CA HIS A 453 -2.02 6.31 -6.83
C HIS A 453 -1.32 5.04 -6.33
N GLN A 454 -2.04 3.93 -6.18
CA GLN A 454 -1.45 2.65 -5.81
C GLN A 454 -0.46 2.15 -6.87
N VAL A 455 -0.79 2.24 -8.17
CA VAL A 455 0.12 1.91 -9.27
C VAL A 455 1.42 2.70 -9.15
N ARG A 456 1.34 4.00 -8.84
CA ARG A 456 2.53 4.86 -8.73
C ARG A 456 3.43 4.51 -7.54
N ARG A 457 2.85 3.98 -6.47
CA ARG A 457 3.58 3.54 -5.28
C ARG A 457 4.19 2.15 -5.49
N ASP A 458 3.37 1.19 -5.91
CA ASP A 458 3.75 -0.22 -6.03
C ASP A 458 4.60 -0.47 -7.29
N SER A 459 4.49 0.42 -8.28
CA SER A 459 5.21 0.39 -9.55
C SER A 459 5.20 -0.98 -10.25
N PRO A 460 4.01 -1.56 -10.54
CA PRO A 460 3.90 -2.88 -11.15
C PRO A 460 4.41 -2.90 -12.60
N ASP A 461 4.84 -4.08 -13.07
CA ASP A 461 5.32 -4.29 -14.44
C ASP A 461 4.18 -4.15 -15.48
N LEU A 462 2.96 -4.52 -15.09
CA LEU A 462 1.76 -4.40 -15.90
C LEU A 462 0.57 -3.88 -15.08
N VAL A 463 -0.13 -2.89 -15.62
CA VAL A 463 -1.41 -2.39 -15.11
C VAL A 463 -2.52 -2.92 -16.00
N VAL A 464 -3.55 -3.54 -15.41
CA VAL A 464 -4.73 -3.98 -16.16
C VAL A 464 -5.95 -3.19 -15.72
N LEU A 465 -6.67 -2.62 -16.67
CA LEU A 465 -7.96 -1.95 -16.46
C LEU A 465 -9.04 -2.77 -17.17
N ASP A 466 -9.81 -3.57 -16.42
CA ASP A 466 -10.88 -4.40 -16.98
C ASP A 466 -12.21 -3.63 -16.98
N ASP A 467 -12.63 -3.18 -18.16
CA ASP A 467 -13.84 -2.38 -18.41
C ASP A 467 -13.99 -1.16 -17.47
N PRO A 468 -12.94 -0.33 -17.31
CA PRO A 468 -12.86 0.66 -16.24
C PRO A 468 -13.89 1.79 -16.37
N VAL A 469 -14.48 1.97 -17.57
CA VAL A 469 -15.27 3.15 -17.92
C VAL A 469 -16.69 2.87 -18.39
N SER A 470 -17.13 1.62 -18.40
CA SER A 470 -18.48 1.24 -18.86
C SER A 470 -19.61 1.82 -18.01
N SER A 471 -19.33 2.10 -16.74
CA SER A 471 -20.28 2.68 -15.78
C SER A 471 -20.48 4.19 -15.88
N PHE A 472 -19.78 4.89 -16.79
CA PHE A 472 -19.79 6.35 -16.85
C PHE A 472 -20.60 6.90 -18.03
N ASP A 473 -21.17 8.09 -17.84
CA ASP A 473 -21.75 8.89 -18.92
C ASP A 473 -20.67 9.32 -19.93
N LYS A 474 -21.06 9.52 -21.20
CA LYS A 474 -20.14 9.88 -22.30
C LYS A 474 -19.17 11.02 -21.94
N THR A 475 -19.68 12.09 -21.34
CA THR A 475 -18.88 13.27 -20.95
C THR A 475 -17.85 12.98 -19.85
N LYS A 476 -18.12 11.99 -18.98
CA LYS A 476 -17.23 11.60 -17.88
C LYS A 476 -16.14 10.63 -18.34
N LYS A 477 -16.42 9.73 -19.28
CA LYS A 477 -15.44 8.76 -19.82
C LYS A 477 -14.17 9.45 -20.30
N PHE A 478 -14.32 10.50 -21.12
CA PHE A 478 -13.19 11.28 -21.62
C PHE A 478 -12.38 11.92 -20.49
N ALA A 479 -13.03 12.60 -19.54
CA ALA A 479 -12.34 13.28 -18.44
C ALA A 479 -11.53 12.31 -17.56
N ILE A 480 -12.07 11.11 -17.34
CA ILE A 480 -11.44 10.05 -16.57
C ILE A 480 -10.22 9.50 -17.31
N LEU A 481 -10.36 9.10 -18.58
CA LEU A 481 -9.25 8.61 -19.40
C LEU A 481 -8.17 9.68 -19.57
N HIS A 482 -8.55 10.94 -19.76
CA HIS A 482 -7.62 12.05 -19.85
C HIS A 482 -6.81 12.19 -18.55
N LYS A 483 -7.41 12.16 -17.36
CA LYS A 483 -6.62 12.25 -16.11
C LYS A 483 -5.70 11.04 -15.94
N LEU A 484 -6.17 9.84 -16.26
CA LEU A 484 -5.42 8.59 -16.10
C LEU A 484 -4.15 8.51 -16.95
N PHE A 485 -4.10 9.21 -18.10
CA PHE A 485 -2.99 9.06 -19.05
C PHE A 485 -2.30 10.37 -19.47
N HIS A 486 -2.82 11.55 -19.07
CA HIS A 486 -2.24 12.85 -19.44
C HIS A 486 -1.29 13.44 -18.38
N GLY A 487 -1.61 13.31 -17.09
CA GLY A 487 -0.89 13.98 -15.99
C GLY A 487 0.51 13.39 -15.72
N LYS A 488 1.37 14.14 -15.01
CA LYS A 488 2.68 13.62 -14.53
C LYS A 488 2.53 12.54 -13.44
N GLN A 489 1.47 12.61 -12.64
CA GLN A 489 1.09 11.61 -11.64
C GLN A 489 -0.06 10.75 -12.17
N SER A 490 0.18 10.08 -13.31
CA SER A 490 -0.81 9.26 -13.99
C SER A 490 -0.20 7.91 -14.37
N LEU A 491 -0.95 7.05 -15.07
CA LEU A 491 -0.47 5.77 -15.58
C LEU A 491 0.51 5.90 -16.76
N ARG A 492 0.92 7.13 -17.11
CA ARG A 492 1.93 7.40 -18.13
C ARG A 492 3.26 6.72 -17.80
N GLY A 493 3.82 6.03 -18.79
CA GLY A 493 5.09 5.31 -18.71
C GLY A 493 4.96 3.89 -18.15
N PHE A 494 3.78 3.50 -17.67
CA PHE A 494 3.51 2.11 -17.31
C PHE A 494 2.97 1.35 -18.53
N THR A 495 3.36 0.09 -18.66
CA THR A 495 2.68 -0.83 -19.57
C THR A 495 1.26 -1.05 -19.05
N THR A 496 0.27 -0.51 -19.75
CA THR A 496 -1.14 -0.57 -19.32
C THR A 496 -1.97 -1.33 -20.35
N LEU A 497 -2.72 -2.34 -19.92
CA LEU A 497 -3.69 -3.07 -20.72
C LEU A 497 -5.11 -2.62 -20.33
N LEU A 498 -5.79 -1.92 -21.23
CA LEU A 498 -7.18 -1.51 -21.08
C LEU A 498 -8.07 -2.42 -21.91
N LEU A 499 -8.92 -3.18 -21.25
CA LEU A 499 -9.91 -4.06 -21.87
C LEU A 499 -11.27 -3.35 -21.87
N THR A 500 -11.94 -3.28 -23.02
CA THR A 500 -13.23 -2.59 -23.11
C THR A 500 -14.14 -3.27 -24.14
N HIS A 501 -15.44 -3.17 -23.92
CA HIS A 501 -16.46 -3.51 -24.93
C HIS A 501 -17.08 -2.26 -25.57
N ASP A 502 -16.69 -1.08 -25.11
CA ASP A 502 -17.09 0.21 -25.64
C ASP A 502 -16.00 0.77 -26.56
N ILE A 503 -16.42 1.22 -27.75
CA ILE A 503 -15.55 1.79 -28.78
C ILE A 503 -15.28 3.28 -28.58
N GLU A 504 -16.12 4.00 -27.81
CA GLU A 504 -15.94 5.44 -27.57
C GLU A 504 -14.54 5.78 -27.02
N PRO A 505 -14.02 5.10 -25.97
CA PRO A 505 -12.65 5.29 -25.50
C PRO A 505 -11.59 5.13 -26.59
N ALA A 506 -11.77 4.13 -27.46
CA ALA A 506 -10.85 3.85 -28.55
C ALA A 506 -10.89 4.97 -29.60
N ILE A 507 -12.08 5.44 -29.99
CA ILE A 507 -12.25 6.54 -30.94
C ILE A 507 -11.64 7.83 -30.40
N ASP A 508 -11.97 8.19 -29.15
CA ASP A 508 -11.47 9.40 -28.50
C ASP A 508 -9.95 9.37 -28.42
N ILE A 509 -9.36 8.25 -28.01
CA ILE A 509 -7.89 8.15 -27.87
C ILE A 509 -7.21 8.14 -29.24
N ILE A 510 -7.74 7.45 -30.24
CA ILE A 510 -7.14 7.41 -31.59
C ILE A 510 -7.25 8.77 -32.30
N ARG A 511 -8.44 9.39 -32.29
CA ARG A 511 -8.67 10.68 -32.98
C ARG A 511 -8.08 11.87 -32.23
N THR A 512 -8.06 11.84 -30.89
CA THR A 512 -7.51 12.92 -30.05
C THR A 512 -6.01 12.72 -29.76
N ALA A 513 -5.43 11.53 -30.02
CA ALA A 513 -3.98 11.39 -30.12
C ALA A 513 -3.40 12.30 -31.22
N THR A 514 -4.17 12.55 -32.28
CA THR A 514 -3.83 13.49 -33.37
C THR A 514 -3.80 14.95 -32.93
N SER A 515 -4.52 15.34 -31.86
CA SER A 515 -4.47 16.68 -31.25
C SER A 515 -3.46 16.81 -30.12
N GLY A 516 -2.68 15.74 -29.84
CA GLY A 516 -1.55 15.75 -28.90
C GLY A 516 -1.88 15.39 -27.45
N GLN A 517 -3.16 15.23 -27.08
CA GLN A 517 -3.56 15.03 -25.69
C GLN A 517 -3.22 13.64 -25.14
N PHE A 518 -3.18 12.60 -25.98
CA PHE A 518 -2.81 11.22 -25.60
C PHE A 518 -1.48 10.75 -26.20
N ARG A 519 -0.74 11.62 -26.88
CA ARG A 519 0.53 11.26 -27.55
C ARG A 519 1.58 10.72 -26.57
N ALA A 520 1.55 11.22 -25.34
CA ALA A 520 2.42 10.82 -24.25
C ALA A 520 2.18 9.38 -23.75
N ALA A 521 1.01 8.80 -24.02
CA ALA A 521 0.65 7.43 -23.64
C ALA A 521 0.91 6.40 -24.76
N THR A 522 1.37 6.86 -25.94
CA THR A 522 1.72 6.02 -27.10
C THR A 522 0.71 4.89 -27.39
N PRO A 523 -0.58 5.21 -27.54
CA PRO A 523 -1.64 4.20 -27.51
C PRO A 523 -1.51 3.20 -28.66
N ALA A 524 -1.71 1.92 -28.34
CA ALA A 524 -1.79 0.81 -29.28
C ALA A 524 -3.17 0.16 -29.16
N VAL A 525 -4.01 0.35 -30.16
CA VAL A 525 -5.42 -0.07 -30.10
C VAL A 525 -5.66 -1.25 -31.04
N HIS A 526 -6.30 -2.29 -30.52
CA HIS A 526 -6.62 -3.50 -31.28
C HIS A 526 -8.07 -3.90 -31.07
N PHE A 527 -8.68 -4.41 -32.12
CA PHE A 527 -9.93 -5.15 -32.10
C PHE A 527 -9.65 -6.61 -31.78
N LEU A 528 -10.38 -7.19 -30.83
CA LEU A 528 -10.34 -8.62 -30.53
C LEU A 528 -11.51 -9.31 -31.24
N GLN A 529 -11.19 -10.34 -32.02
CA GLN A 529 -12.17 -11.24 -32.60
C GLN A 529 -11.95 -12.66 -32.05
N SER A 530 -13.02 -13.44 -31.93
CA SER A 530 -12.94 -14.82 -31.48
C SER A 530 -13.73 -15.73 -32.41
N ARG A 531 -13.14 -16.85 -32.83
CA ARG A 531 -13.81 -17.95 -33.54
C ARG A 531 -13.40 -19.28 -32.94
N GLU A 532 -14.35 -20.10 -32.50
CA GLU A 532 -14.13 -21.40 -31.85
C GLU A 532 -13.15 -21.35 -30.65
N GLY A 533 -13.14 -20.22 -29.93
CA GLY A 533 -12.22 -19.95 -28.82
C GLY A 533 -10.80 -19.60 -29.24
N GLN A 534 -10.52 -19.40 -30.54
CA GLN A 534 -9.30 -18.76 -31.03
C GLN A 534 -9.51 -17.26 -31.06
N VAL A 535 -8.76 -16.54 -30.22
CA VAL A 535 -8.81 -15.08 -30.12
C VAL A 535 -7.65 -14.49 -30.91
N GLU A 536 -7.97 -13.62 -31.85
CA GLU A 536 -7.01 -12.87 -32.65
C GLU A 536 -7.18 -11.38 -32.41
N GLU A 537 -6.10 -10.62 -32.56
CA GLU A 537 -6.13 -9.18 -32.50
C GLU A 537 -5.84 -8.53 -33.86
N LYS A 538 -6.61 -7.49 -34.19
CA LYS A 538 -6.43 -6.69 -35.40
C LYS A 538 -6.17 -5.23 -35.02
N PRO A 539 -5.10 -4.58 -35.49
CA PRO A 539 -4.82 -3.20 -35.13
C PRO A 539 -5.90 -2.26 -35.69
N ILE A 540 -6.30 -1.26 -34.89
CA ILE A 540 -7.20 -0.19 -35.31
C ILE A 540 -6.37 1.08 -35.53
N ARG A 541 -6.44 1.63 -36.75
CA ARG A 541 -5.75 2.85 -37.18
C ARG A 541 -6.75 4.00 -37.30
N PRO A 542 -6.29 5.28 -37.30
CA PRO A 542 -7.18 6.43 -37.50
C PRO A 542 -8.04 6.37 -38.76
N ALA A 543 -7.51 5.77 -39.84
CA ALA A 543 -8.22 5.59 -41.10
C ALA A 543 -9.36 4.57 -41.03
N ASP A 544 -9.29 3.62 -40.09
CA ASP A 544 -10.31 2.58 -39.92
C ASP A 544 -11.58 3.11 -39.22
N ILE A 545 -11.49 4.28 -38.58
CA ILE A 545 -12.63 4.97 -37.94
C ILE A 545 -13.35 5.83 -38.96
N MET A 546 -14.39 5.26 -39.55
CA MET A 546 -15.15 5.83 -40.64
C MET A 546 -16.52 6.31 -40.18
N THR A 547 -17.09 7.29 -40.90
CA THR A 547 -18.50 7.63 -40.68
C THR A 547 -19.37 6.53 -41.25
N PHE A 548 -20.59 6.42 -40.71
CA PHE A 548 -21.55 5.44 -41.19
C PHE A 548 -21.79 5.51 -42.71
N SER A 549 -21.93 6.72 -43.27
CA SER A 549 -22.12 6.92 -44.71
C SER A 549 -20.92 6.42 -45.51
N GLN A 550 -19.69 6.68 -45.04
CA GLN A 550 -18.48 6.19 -45.72
C GLN A 550 -18.43 4.66 -45.76
N ILE A 551 -18.83 3.98 -44.68
CA ILE A 551 -18.88 2.51 -44.62
C ILE A 551 -19.93 1.97 -45.60
N CYS A 552 -21.11 2.59 -45.65
CA CYS A 552 -22.15 2.16 -46.59
C CYS A 552 -21.70 2.34 -48.04
N ASP A 553 -21.05 3.46 -48.35
CA ASP A 553 -20.55 3.76 -49.70
C ASP A 553 -19.47 2.76 -50.11
N GLU A 554 -18.45 2.57 -49.28
CA GLU A 554 -17.36 1.63 -49.54
C GLU A 554 -17.86 0.20 -49.72
N ASN A 555 -18.81 -0.26 -48.90
CA ASN A 555 -19.33 -1.62 -48.99
C ASN A 555 -20.30 -1.81 -50.17
N THR A 556 -21.03 -0.76 -50.56
CA THR A 556 -21.86 -0.77 -51.78
C THR A 556 -20.98 -0.85 -53.03
N ASP A 557 -19.85 -0.14 -53.05
CA ASP A 557 -18.92 -0.15 -54.19
C ASP A 557 -18.12 -1.46 -54.27
N SER A 558 -17.65 -1.98 -53.14
CA SER A 558 -16.72 -3.12 -53.06
C SER A 558 -17.37 -4.50 -53.01
N SER A 559 -18.65 -4.62 -52.66
CA SER A 559 -19.33 -5.93 -52.68
C SER A 559 -19.50 -6.44 -54.11
N ALA A 560 -19.42 -7.75 -54.32
CA ALA A 560 -19.76 -8.37 -55.60
C ALA A 560 -21.24 -8.78 -55.67
N ASP A 561 -21.91 -8.98 -54.52
CA ASP A 561 -23.30 -9.43 -54.45
C ASP A 561 -24.26 -8.22 -54.49
N PRO A 562 -25.16 -8.14 -55.50
CA PRO A 562 -26.15 -7.07 -55.59
C PRO A 562 -27.05 -6.95 -54.36
N ILE A 563 -27.40 -8.04 -53.68
CA ILE A 563 -28.25 -8.01 -52.48
C ILE A 563 -27.51 -7.35 -51.31
N ILE A 564 -26.22 -7.66 -51.14
CA ILE A 564 -25.38 -7.01 -50.12
C ILE A 564 -25.25 -5.51 -50.42
N LYS A 565 -25.10 -5.13 -51.70
CA LYS A 565 -25.14 -3.71 -52.10
C LYS A 565 -26.46 -3.04 -51.73
N CYS A 566 -27.59 -3.70 -51.99
CA CYS A 566 -28.91 -3.19 -51.60
C CYS A 566 -29.05 -3.01 -50.09
N ILE A 567 -28.51 -3.93 -49.28
CA ILE A 567 -28.48 -3.83 -47.81
C ILE A 567 -27.76 -2.55 -47.37
N TYR A 568 -26.53 -2.32 -47.84
CA TYR A 568 -25.76 -1.13 -47.47
C TYR A 568 -26.34 0.17 -48.04
N LEU A 569 -26.87 0.15 -49.26
CA LEU A 569 -27.50 1.32 -49.87
C LEU A 569 -28.80 1.73 -49.18
N ARG A 570 -29.67 0.76 -48.82
CA ARG A 570 -30.87 1.03 -47.99
C ARG A 570 -30.45 1.70 -46.69
N ARG A 571 -29.43 1.14 -46.05
CA ARG A 571 -28.89 1.58 -44.77
C ARG A 571 -28.34 3.02 -44.86
N ARG A 572 -27.68 3.38 -45.96
CA ARG A 572 -27.23 4.76 -46.25
C ARG A 572 -28.39 5.75 -46.25
N TYR A 573 -29.45 5.46 -47.01
CA TYR A 573 -30.63 6.33 -47.06
C TYR A 573 -31.29 6.50 -45.69
N GLU A 574 -31.37 5.41 -44.93
CA GLU A 574 -31.95 5.41 -43.59
C GLU A 574 -31.20 6.35 -42.63
N VAL A 575 -29.86 6.38 -42.66
CA VAL A 575 -29.06 7.30 -41.82
C VAL A 575 -29.14 8.76 -42.25
N HIS A 576 -29.31 9.04 -43.54
CA HIS A 576 -29.54 10.41 -44.00
C HIS A 576 -30.96 10.90 -43.73
N GLY A 577 -31.86 10.03 -43.29
CA GLY A 577 -33.29 10.34 -43.15
C GLY A 577 -34.02 10.44 -44.50
N ASP A 578 -33.36 10.02 -45.59
CA ASP A 578 -33.84 10.09 -46.96
C ASP A 578 -34.79 8.91 -47.26
N ARG A 579 -35.98 8.94 -46.67
CA ARG A 579 -37.03 7.92 -46.88
C ARG A 579 -37.86 8.21 -48.14
N GLY A 580 -37.18 8.44 -49.24
CA GLY A 580 -37.80 8.66 -50.55
C GLY A 580 -38.07 7.35 -51.31
N PRO A 581 -38.53 7.45 -52.56
CA PRO A 581 -38.85 6.31 -53.41
C PRO A 581 -37.72 5.29 -53.58
N GLU A 582 -36.47 5.73 -53.61
CA GLU A 582 -35.28 4.86 -53.70
C GLU A 582 -35.14 3.98 -52.44
N TYR A 583 -35.37 4.56 -51.26
CA TYR A 583 -35.40 3.82 -50.01
C TYR A 583 -36.57 2.83 -50.00
N ASP A 584 -37.76 3.23 -50.46
CA ASP A 584 -38.95 2.38 -50.47
C ASP A 584 -38.80 1.19 -51.42
N VAL A 585 -38.15 1.37 -52.58
CA VAL A 585 -37.80 0.26 -53.50
C VAL A 585 -36.86 -0.73 -52.82
N LEU A 586 -35.76 -0.27 -52.23
CA LEU A 586 -34.79 -1.15 -51.56
C LEU A 586 -35.39 -1.82 -50.32
N SER A 587 -36.18 -1.09 -49.54
CA SER A 587 -36.90 -1.58 -48.37
C SER A 587 -37.90 -2.67 -48.76
N SER A 588 -38.68 -2.45 -49.83
CA SER A 588 -39.65 -3.43 -50.33
C SER A 588 -38.95 -4.70 -50.84
N LEU A 589 -37.81 -4.56 -51.51
CA LEU A 589 -37.00 -5.69 -51.97
C LEU A 589 -36.52 -6.56 -50.79
N LEU A 590 -35.92 -5.94 -49.77
CA LEU A 590 -35.37 -6.66 -48.62
C LEU A 590 -36.44 -7.22 -47.67
N HIS A 591 -37.68 -6.71 -47.74
CA HIS A 591 -38.85 -7.30 -47.09
C HIS A 591 -39.65 -8.25 -48.02
N VAL A 592 -39.07 -8.64 -49.16
CA VAL A 592 -39.63 -9.61 -50.12
C VAL A 592 -41.06 -9.26 -50.59
N ARG A 593 -41.36 -7.97 -50.77
CA ARG A 593 -42.68 -7.53 -51.26
C ARG A 593 -42.79 -7.70 -52.77
N ASP A 594 -43.95 -8.13 -53.24
CA ASP A 594 -44.22 -8.30 -54.68
C ASP A 594 -44.07 -7.00 -55.46
N GLU A 595 -44.51 -5.88 -54.88
CA GLU A 595 -44.45 -4.56 -55.50
C GLU A 595 -43.76 -3.54 -54.58
N PRO A 596 -42.93 -2.63 -55.12
CA PRO A 596 -42.38 -1.51 -54.37
C PRO A 596 -43.48 -0.63 -53.76
N SER A 597 -43.42 -0.45 -52.44
CA SER A 597 -44.47 0.25 -51.68
C SER A 597 -43.89 1.17 -50.61
N ALA A 598 -44.50 2.34 -50.44
CA ALA A 598 -44.19 3.29 -49.38
C ALA A 598 -45.09 3.06 -48.16
N LYS A 599 -44.55 3.34 -46.95
CA LYS A 599 -45.32 3.25 -45.71
C LYS A 599 -46.12 4.53 -45.48
N GLY A 600 -47.45 4.44 -45.49
CA GLY A 600 -48.37 5.54 -45.24
C GLY A 600 -48.46 5.93 -43.75
N GLU A 601 -49.16 7.03 -43.46
CA GLU A 601 -49.28 7.61 -42.11
C GLU A 601 -49.88 6.65 -41.08
N ASN A 602 -50.78 5.76 -41.52
CA ASN A 602 -51.43 4.75 -40.67
C ASN A 602 -50.64 3.43 -40.60
N GLY A 603 -49.46 3.36 -41.20
CA GLY A 603 -48.63 2.16 -41.26
C GLY A 603 -49.00 1.16 -42.37
N GLU A 604 -49.99 1.48 -43.20
CA GLU A 604 -50.34 0.72 -44.41
C GLU A 604 -49.28 0.90 -45.51
N PHE A 605 -49.09 -0.10 -46.36
CA PHE A 605 -48.15 -0.03 -47.48
C PHE A 605 -48.90 0.29 -48.78
N ASN A 606 -48.61 1.45 -49.36
CA ASN A 606 -49.20 1.92 -50.60
C ASN A 606 -48.21 1.71 -51.75
N ALA A 607 -48.65 1.09 -52.84
CA ALA A 607 -47.81 0.88 -54.01
C ALA A 607 -47.28 2.21 -54.57
N LEU A 608 -46.00 2.25 -54.95
CA LEU A 608 -45.40 3.42 -55.58
C LEU A 608 -46.02 3.67 -56.96
N GLY A 609 -46.18 4.95 -57.33
CA GLY A 609 -46.62 5.31 -58.68
C GLY A 609 -45.64 4.81 -59.74
N LYS A 610 -46.14 4.45 -60.93
CA LYS A 610 -45.30 3.85 -61.99
C LYS A 610 -44.08 4.71 -62.36
N GLU A 611 -44.28 6.00 -62.58
CA GLU A 611 -43.20 6.94 -62.91
C GLU A 611 -42.18 7.10 -61.76
N GLU A 612 -42.68 7.10 -60.52
CA GLU A 612 -41.89 7.23 -59.31
C GLU A 612 -41.02 5.99 -59.07
N ARG A 613 -41.59 4.78 -59.28
CA ARG A 613 -40.89 3.50 -59.28
C ARG A 613 -39.80 3.46 -60.36
N GLU A 614 -40.13 3.79 -61.60
CA GLU A 614 -39.16 3.75 -62.71
C GLU A 614 -37.98 4.72 -62.48
N HIS A 615 -38.25 5.92 -61.98
CA HIS A 615 -37.20 6.90 -61.64
C HIS A 615 -36.32 6.44 -60.46
N ALA A 616 -36.93 5.85 -59.44
CA ALA A 616 -36.21 5.30 -58.29
C ALA A 616 -35.27 4.15 -58.70
N ILE A 617 -35.78 3.20 -59.49
CA ILE A 617 -34.99 2.09 -60.04
C ILE A 617 -33.83 2.62 -60.89
N ALA A 618 -34.08 3.58 -61.79
CA ALA A 618 -33.03 4.16 -62.62
C ALA A 618 -31.93 4.89 -61.82
N LYS A 619 -32.26 5.43 -60.64
CA LYS A 619 -31.27 6.02 -59.73
C LYS A 619 -30.49 4.96 -58.96
N ILE A 620 -31.14 3.91 -58.50
CA ILE A 620 -30.47 2.76 -57.85
C ILE A 620 -29.52 2.11 -58.85
N GLU A 621 -29.93 1.91 -60.10
CA GLU A 621 -29.10 1.30 -61.16
C GLU A 621 -27.82 2.10 -61.45
N LYS A 622 -27.84 3.43 -61.30
CA LYS A 622 -26.62 4.26 -61.41
C LYS A 622 -25.59 3.97 -60.32
N ILE A 623 -26.05 3.48 -59.17
CA ILE A 623 -25.19 3.13 -58.02
C ILE A 623 -24.85 1.63 -58.05
N ILE A 624 -25.82 0.78 -58.42
CA ILE A 624 -25.71 -0.66 -58.53
C ILE A 624 -25.97 -1.04 -60.01
N PRO A 625 -24.93 -1.07 -60.86
CA PRO A 625 -25.09 -1.40 -62.27
C PRO A 625 -25.75 -2.76 -62.47
N GLY A 626 -26.79 -2.82 -63.30
CA GLY A 626 -27.56 -4.04 -63.55
C GLY A 626 -28.59 -4.38 -62.46
N PHE A 627 -28.97 -3.42 -61.62
CA PHE A 627 -30.05 -3.59 -60.65
C PHE A 627 -31.39 -3.89 -61.35
N ASP A 628 -31.97 -5.05 -61.06
CA ASP A 628 -33.29 -5.47 -61.51
C ASP A 628 -34.09 -5.96 -60.30
N TYR A 629 -35.17 -5.25 -59.97
CA TYR A 629 -36.01 -5.56 -58.82
C TYR A 629 -36.65 -6.95 -58.93
N GLU A 630 -37.15 -7.32 -60.10
CA GLU A 630 -37.91 -8.57 -60.28
C GLU A 630 -36.97 -9.78 -60.26
N ALA A 631 -35.80 -9.67 -60.89
CA ALA A 631 -34.79 -10.71 -60.86
C ALA A 631 -34.24 -10.93 -59.44
N LEU A 632 -33.89 -9.86 -58.72
CA LEU A 632 -33.40 -9.95 -57.34
C LEU A 632 -34.48 -10.44 -56.38
N LEU A 633 -35.75 -10.03 -56.58
CA LEU A 633 -36.85 -10.54 -55.77
C LEU A 633 -37.06 -12.05 -55.97
N ALA A 634 -36.89 -12.55 -57.19
CA ALA A 634 -36.96 -13.99 -57.47
C ALA A 634 -35.84 -14.74 -56.74
N GLU A 635 -34.62 -14.20 -56.68
CA GLU A 635 -33.53 -14.75 -55.86
C GLU A 635 -33.86 -14.74 -54.37
N LEU A 636 -34.38 -13.62 -53.84
CA LEU A 636 -34.72 -13.49 -52.42
C LEU A 636 -35.90 -14.36 -51.99
N LYS A 637 -36.76 -14.80 -52.93
CA LYS A 637 -37.84 -15.76 -52.66
C LYS A 637 -37.37 -17.21 -52.61
N ASP A 638 -36.17 -17.50 -53.09
CA ASP A 638 -35.57 -18.83 -53.04
C ASP A 638 -34.73 -18.99 -51.77
N ARG A 639 -35.21 -19.83 -50.85
CA ARG A 639 -34.55 -20.11 -49.58
C ARG A 639 -33.17 -20.75 -49.77
N GLU A 640 -32.98 -21.60 -50.79
CA GLU A 640 -31.69 -22.23 -51.05
C GLU A 640 -30.66 -21.22 -51.58
N VAL A 641 -31.12 -20.22 -52.34
CA VAL A 641 -30.27 -19.09 -52.77
C VAL A 641 -29.85 -18.23 -51.58
N LEU A 642 -30.78 -17.89 -50.67
CA LEU A 642 -30.45 -17.17 -49.43
C LEU A 642 -29.46 -17.96 -48.55
N LYS A 643 -29.63 -19.28 -48.46
CA LYS A 643 -28.72 -20.18 -47.74
C LYS A 643 -27.34 -20.20 -48.37
N ALA A 644 -27.24 -20.27 -49.70
CA ALA A 644 -25.97 -20.18 -50.41
C ALA A 644 -25.27 -18.84 -50.13
N LYS A 645 -25.98 -17.71 -50.29
CA LYS A 645 -25.44 -16.36 -50.01
C LYS A 645 -24.98 -16.21 -48.56
N PHE A 646 -25.73 -16.76 -47.59
CA PHE A 646 -25.34 -16.76 -46.18
C PHE A 646 -24.02 -17.53 -45.93
N GLN A 647 -23.76 -18.60 -46.69
CA GLN A 647 -22.53 -19.37 -46.58
C GLN A 647 -21.36 -18.74 -47.34
N GLU A 648 -21.61 -18.01 -48.43
CA GLU A 648 -20.59 -17.34 -49.24
C GLU A 648 -19.94 -16.15 -48.54
N THR A 649 -20.69 -15.39 -47.73
CA THR A 649 -20.10 -14.31 -46.92
C THR A 649 -19.45 -14.86 -45.65
N ASN A 650 -18.38 -14.20 -45.19
CA ASN A 650 -17.73 -14.45 -43.89
C ASN A 650 -17.99 -13.33 -42.87
N VAL A 651 -18.82 -12.35 -43.23
CA VAL A 651 -19.12 -11.16 -42.43
C VAL A 651 -20.39 -11.38 -41.63
N GLY A 652 -20.29 -11.37 -40.31
CA GLY A 652 -21.39 -11.65 -39.41
C GLY A 652 -22.58 -10.70 -39.58
N TYR A 653 -22.33 -9.41 -39.80
CA TYR A 653 -23.40 -8.45 -40.08
C TYR A 653 -24.19 -8.81 -41.34
N GLU A 654 -23.52 -9.13 -42.44
CA GLU A 654 -24.17 -9.51 -43.70
C GLU A 654 -24.98 -10.81 -43.54
N LYS A 655 -24.42 -11.80 -42.83
CA LYS A 655 -25.12 -13.04 -42.45
C LYS A 655 -26.41 -12.77 -41.69
N VAL A 656 -26.36 -11.88 -40.70
CA VAL A 656 -27.54 -11.47 -39.93
C VAL A 656 -28.58 -10.82 -40.85
N GLN A 657 -28.19 -9.93 -41.75
CA GLN A 657 -29.16 -9.30 -42.67
C GLN A 657 -29.77 -10.30 -43.66
N ILE A 658 -28.97 -11.22 -44.23
CA ILE A 658 -29.49 -12.29 -45.10
C ILE A 658 -30.47 -13.19 -44.34
N PHE A 659 -30.13 -13.58 -43.11
CA PHE A 659 -31.02 -14.34 -42.25
C PHE A 659 -32.34 -13.61 -41.98
N ARG A 660 -32.30 -12.29 -41.73
CA ARG A 660 -33.53 -11.48 -41.55
C ARG A 660 -34.42 -11.50 -42.77
N ILE A 661 -33.86 -11.44 -43.98
CA ILE A 661 -34.65 -11.56 -45.22
C ILE A 661 -35.28 -12.95 -45.31
N ALA A 662 -34.55 -14.01 -44.96
CA ALA A 662 -35.09 -15.37 -44.95
C ALA A 662 -36.27 -15.54 -43.97
N LEU A 663 -36.28 -14.80 -42.85
CA LEU A 663 -37.40 -14.82 -41.90
C LEU A 663 -38.68 -14.17 -42.43
N GLU A 664 -38.59 -13.31 -43.44
CA GLU A 664 -39.77 -12.72 -44.09
C GLU A 664 -40.51 -13.75 -44.97
N LEU A 665 -39.79 -14.77 -45.47
CA LEU A 665 -40.37 -15.85 -46.28
C LEU A 665 -41.22 -16.83 -45.48
N ASP A 666 -40.95 -16.96 -44.17
CA ASP A 666 -41.64 -17.89 -43.29
C ASP A 666 -42.02 -17.20 -41.97
N PRO A 667 -43.07 -16.35 -41.97
CA PRO A 667 -43.51 -15.64 -40.78
C PRO A 667 -44.01 -16.58 -39.67
N GLU A 668 -44.48 -17.78 -40.06
CA GLU A 668 -45.04 -18.81 -39.18
C GLU A 668 -44.02 -19.88 -38.74
N ALA A 669 -42.80 -19.89 -39.31
CA ALA A 669 -41.70 -20.69 -38.77
C ALA A 669 -41.59 -20.40 -37.28
N SER A 670 -41.95 -21.42 -36.48
CA SER A 670 -41.86 -21.38 -35.04
C SER A 670 -40.39 -21.34 -34.65
N ILE A 671 -39.80 -20.15 -34.68
CA ILE A 671 -38.56 -19.90 -33.96
C ILE A 671 -38.96 -20.07 -32.50
N ALA A 672 -38.54 -21.18 -31.89
CA ALA A 672 -38.84 -21.51 -30.50
C ALA A 672 -38.41 -20.41 -29.51
N ASP A 673 -37.64 -19.42 -29.97
CA ASP A 673 -37.19 -18.27 -29.21
C ASP A 673 -37.59 -16.92 -29.85
N VAL A 674 -38.78 -16.44 -29.48
CA VAL A 674 -39.26 -15.09 -29.82
C VAL A 674 -38.28 -14.00 -29.34
N ALA A 675 -37.53 -14.26 -28.26
CA ALA A 675 -36.53 -13.33 -27.75
C ALA A 675 -35.31 -13.26 -28.69
N PHE A 676 -34.88 -14.38 -29.29
CA PHE A 676 -33.80 -14.38 -30.29
C PHE A 676 -34.21 -13.64 -31.57
N LYS A 677 -35.43 -13.86 -32.09
CA LYS A 677 -35.96 -13.10 -33.25
C LYS A 677 -35.98 -11.60 -32.97
N LYS A 678 -36.38 -11.21 -31.76
CA LYS A 678 -36.41 -9.80 -31.34
C LYS A 678 -34.99 -9.23 -31.16
N PHE A 679 -34.07 -9.99 -30.57
CA PHE A 679 -32.68 -9.62 -30.38
C PHE A 679 -31.95 -9.38 -31.72
N VAL A 680 -32.07 -10.30 -32.68
CA VAL A 680 -31.44 -10.16 -34.00
C VAL A 680 -32.01 -8.95 -34.77
N ASN A 681 -33.31 -8.70 -34.65
CA ASN A 681 -33.94 -7.54 -35.27
C ASN A 681 -33.53 -6.24 -34.60
N GLU A 682 -33.60 -6.12 -33.28
CA GLU A 682 -33.42 -4.84 -32.56
C GLU A 682 -31.94 -4.49 -32.30
N THR A 683 -31.07 -5.45 -32.03
CA THR A 683 -29.68 -5.19 -31.59
C THR A 683 -28.76 -4.72 -32.72
N TYR A 684 -29.01 -5.14 -33.96
CA TYR A 684 -28.21 -4.74 -35.14
C TYR A 684 -28.94 -3.74 -36.05
N HIS A 685 -29.90 -3.01 -35.50
CA HIS A 685 -30.54 -1.87 -36.16
C HIS A 685 -29.77 -0.56 -35.89
N ILE A 686 -29.89 0.38 -36.84
CA ILE A 686 -29.15 1.64 -36.94
C ILE A 686 -29.25 2.51 -35.67
N GLU A 687 -30.37 2.44 -34.94
CA GLU A 687 -30.64 3.28 -33.77
C GLU A 687 -29.69 3.05 -32.58
N ASN A 688 -28.94 1.92 -32.59
CA ASN A 688 -27.98 1.58 -31.55
C ASN A 688 -26.52 1.95 -31.89
N GLU A 689 -26.26 2.54 -33.05
CA GLU A 689 -24.89 2.70 -33.56
C GLU A 689 -24.35 4.13 -33.50
N TYR A 690 -23.03 4.22 -33.32
CA TYR A 690 -22.32 5.48 -33.29
C TYR A 690 -22.21 6.12 -34.69
N VAL A 691 -22.22 7.45 -34.77
CA VAL A 691 -21.97 8.21 -36.02
C VAL A 691 -20.64 7.79 -36.68
N MET A 692 -19.68 7.36 -35.86
CA MET A 692 -18.38 6.84 -36.29
C MET A 692 -18.19 5.43 -35.75
N GLN A 693 -17.80 4.51 -36.62
CA GLN A 693 -17.61 3.11 -36.28
C GLN A 693 -16.53 2.45 -37.16
N LEU A 694 -16.25 1.17 -36.89
CA LEU A 694 -15.38 0.35 -37.71
C LEU A 694 -16.20 -0.31 -38.81
N ASN A 695 -15.60 -0.51 -39.99
CA ASN A 695 -16.25 -1.23 -41.07
C ASN A 695 -16.45 -2.71 -40.66
N PRO A 696 -17.69 -3.23 -40.60
CA PRO A 696 -17.97 -4.59 -40.13
C PRO A 696 -17.39 -5.69 -41.02
N ARG A 697 -17.06 -5.39 -42.30
CA ARG A 697 -16.36 -6.35 -43.17
C ARG A 697 -14.92 -6.59 -42.73
N GLU A 698 -14.32 -5.58 -42.09
CA GLU A 698 -12.94 -5.63 -41.60
C GLU A 698 -12.87 -5.94 -40.09
N PHE A 699 -13.86 -5.51 -39.31
CA PHE A 699 -13.91 -5.62 -37.85
C PHE A 699 -15.28 -6.17 -37.44
N ASP A 700 -15.47 -7.48 -37.64
CA ASP A 700 -16.74 -8.15 -37.39
C ASP A 700 -17.02 -8.28 -35.88
N SER A 701 -18.01 -7.52 -35.40
CA SER A 701 -18.40 -7.46 -33.99
C SER A 701 -19.55 -8.42 -33.64
N VAL A 702 -20.10 -9.14 -34.61
CA VAL A 702 -21.23 -10.05 -34.36
C VAL A 702 -20.72 -11.29 -33.61
N PRO A 703 -21.28 -11.61 -32.42
CA PRO A 703 -20.85 -12.78 -31.67
C PRO A 703 -21.10 -14.08 -32.42
N GLU A 704 -20.14 -15.00 -32.36
CA GLU A 704 -20.17 -16.29 -33.07
C GLU A 704 -21.42 -17.12 -32.79
N HIS A 705 -21.90 -17.17 -31.55
CA HIS A 705 -23.11 -17.92 -31.18
C HIS A 705 -24.37 -17.40 -31.90
N VAL A 706 -24.41 -16.12 -32.26
CA VAL A 706 -25.53 -15.54 -33.05
C VAL A 706 -25.47 -16.07 -34.47
N ILE A 707 -24.29 -16.12 -35.07
CA ILE A 707 -24.08 -16.65 -36.42
C ILE A 707 -24.40 -18.15 -36.49
N GLN A 708 -23.97 -18.93 -35.49
CA GLN A 708 -24.28 -20.35 -35.38
C GLN A 708 -25.80 -20.57 -35.27
N ALA A 709 -26.49 -19.83 -34.40
CA ALA A 709 -27.94 -19.91 -34.27
C ALA A 709 -28.67 -19.53 -35.57
N CYS A 710 -28.22 -18.48 -36.28
CA CYS A 710 -28.74 -18.13 -37.60
C CYS A 710 -28.53 -19.27 -38.61
N ALA A 711 -27.35 -19.90 -38.61
CA ALA A 711 -27.04 -21.01 -39.51
C ALA A 711 -27.92 -22.24 -39.24
N GLU A 712 -28.15 -22.61 -37.98
CA GLU A 712 -29.03 -23.72 -37.57
C GLU A 712 -30.50 -23.49 -37.92
N LEU A 713 -30.98 -22.25 -37.83
CA LEU A 713 -32.36 -21.90 -38.19
C LEU A 713 -32.57 -21.77 -39.71
N LEU A 714 -31.50 -21.48 -40.46
CA LEU A 714 -31.53 -21.41 -41.92
C LEU A 714 -31.29 -22.78 -42.57
N SER A 715 -30.62 -23.71 -41.87
CA SER A 715 -30.31 -25.06 -42.34
C SER A 715 -31.56 -25.89 -42.57
#